data_AF-A0A8T1R430-F1
#
_entry.id   AF-A0A8T1R430-F1
#
_cell.length_a   1.000
_cell.length_b   1.000
_cell.length_c   1.000
_cell.angle_alpha   90.00
_cell.angle_beta   90.00
_cell.angle_gamma   90.00
#
_symmetry.space_group_name_H-M   'P 1'
#
loop_
_entity.id
_entity.type
_entity.pdbx_description
1 polymer ?
#
loop_
_entity_poly.entity_id
_entity_poly.type
_entity_poly.pdbx_seq_one_letter_code
_entity_poly.pdbx_strand_id
1 'polypeptide(L)'
;MSRTIPTSVDFSLYTNFMIILLFLLLCHANSQLSTQEQAVLLNLKQHWQNPNSLSLWIPWNSSSHCNWPGITCFNGSITKLYLQSKNIHGTLPPFICNLKNLKAINLSNNSFSSTEFPRALYNCSKLENLDLSQNYFTGAIPDDIHCMARLHNLNLGGNNFSGNIPSSIGQLTELRKLKLFNCEFIGSLPLEIGNLSSLEELGLAWNSKMMPRLPSDFTKLKKLKVLWMANTNLVGEIPDKIGEMTSLEKLDLSSNYLTGKIPSSLFMPKNLRIVYLYKNNLSGEIPRVVEALNLDNIDLSDNNLTGTIPDDFGKLRKLSGLRLFCNQLFGKIPDSIGRLPGLIVLSVFSNNFSGALPPDFGRYSMLKAFEVATNMLTGQLPKHLCDNGRLLGVVAFKNNLDGELPKSLGNCSSLLIVSVFSNRLSGCIPSGLWTSQNMEMLMLSDNSFIGELPELLSWNLSRLEISNNMFSGKIPEGASSWRNLVVLEASNNLLNGTIPQELTILPNLTTLFLDRNRLSGSLPSDIISWKALNFLNVSHNAISGQIPGKLCFLPSLSELDLSENQLSSQIPPQLGFLKLTSLNLSSNHLSGSIPIEFENDAYAKSFLNNPRLCANRPSLNINNCNSKLQNPSKTSHQLMAWLISLVMAVVLGLLISLFIIRVYGKRNHGSDSTWNVIQFQNLNFTESDILPGLTEKNVIGCGGSGKVYCVSFNNSLDCVAVKKIWNDKKLEEKLEKEFLAEVKILSSIRHSNIVKLLCCISSDNTKLLVYEYLKNGSLDQWLHGKSKASTVSGSVHHIYLDWPKRLHIAVGAAQGLAYMHHDCSPSIVHRDVKSSNILLDIEFNAQIADFGLAKMLMKEGESATMSSVAGSFGYIAPEYARTKRVNEKIDVYSFGVILLELTTRRKANEGDEHTSLAEWAWRYVQEDKFIADALDEEVKEHYYMDSMCCVFKLGLNCTHIQPFMRPSMKEVSKVLLQCYNHFLLGYGERINGVSTHACDIDAYSLLKSSKRERMLERDDDNGISLASIV
;
A
#
# COMPACT_ATOMS: atom_id res chain seq x y z
N MET A 1 -99.60 59.84 28.17
CA MET A 1 -99.86 58.40 28.35
C MET A 1 -99.28 57.64 27.17
N SER A 2 -98.44 56.65 27.50
CA SER A 2 -97.77 55.62 26.68
C SER A 2 -97.47 55.87 25.19
N ARG A 3 -96.18 55.94 24.83
CA ARG A 3 -95.68 55.60 23.49
C ARG A 3 -94.47 54.66 23.56
N THR A 4 -94.79 53.45 23.14
CA THR A 4 -94.05 52.29 22.63
C THR A 4 -92.69 52.53 21.95
N ILE A 5 -91.77 51.60 22.25
CA ILE A 5 -90.46 51.34 21.62
C ILE A 5 -90.62 50.27 20.52
N PRO A 6 -90.03 50.47 19.33
CA PRO A 6 -89.31 49.41 18.59
C PRO A 6 -87.89 49.95 18.23
N THR A 7 -86.82 49.17 18.04
CA THR A 7 -86.60 48.10 17.05
C THR A 7 -85.29 47.38 17.37
N SER A 8 -85.24 46.08 17.06
CA SER A 8 -84.08 45.19 17.16
C SER A 8 -83.63 44.72 15.77
N VAL A 9 -82.80 45.49 15.07
CA VAL A 9 -82.05 45.12 13.83
C VAL A 9 -80.93 46.19 13.76
N ASP A 10 -79.61 45.95 13.80
CA ASP A 10 -78.83 45.14 12.86
C ASP A 10 -77.35 44.95 13.34
N PHE A 11 -77.13 44.47 14.57
CA PHE A 11 -75.77 44.27 15.10
C PHE A 11 -74.99 43.19 14.31
N SER A 12 -75.71 42.25 13.67
CA SER A 12 -75.18 41.18 12.83
C SER A 12 -74.55 41.67 11.51
N LEU A 13 -75.12 42.71 10.89
CA LEU A 13 -74.63 43.23 9.60
C LEU A 13 -73.28 43.95 9.75
N TYR A 14 -73.08 44.71 10.84
CA TYR A 14 -71.82 45.38 11.13
C TYR A 14 -70.70 44.40 11.49
N THR A 15 -70.99 43.34 12.24
CA THR A 15 -70.01 42.28 12.53
C THR A 15 -69.65 41.49 11.27
N ASN A 16 -70.61 41.17 10.40
CA ASN A 16 -70.34 40.49 9.13
C ASN A 16 -69.56 41.38 8.15
N PHE A 17 -69.85 42.68 8.09
CA PHE A 17 -69.09 43.62 7.27
C PHE A 17 -67.65 43.80 7.78
N MET A 18 -67.45 43.87 9.10
CA MET A 18 -66.10 43.92 9.68
C MET A 18 -65.33 42.61 9.49
N ILE A 19 -65.98 41.44 9.58
CA ILE A 19 -65.35 40.15 9.28
C ILE A 19 -65.01 40.03 7.80
N ILE A 20 -65.89 40.48 6.89
CA ILE A 20 -65.63 40.51 5.44
C ILE A 20 -64.51 41.50 5.13
N LEU A 21 -64.46 42.68 5.75
CA LEU A 21 -63.38 43.65 5.60
C LEU A 21 -62.05 43.10 6.14
N LEU A 22 -62.07 42.40 7.29
CA LEU A 22 -60.91 41.71 7.84
C LEU A 22 -60.43 40.58 6.92
N PHE A 23 -61.35 39.78 6.37
CA PHE A 23 -61.06 38.74 5.39
C PHE A 23 -60.52 39.33 4.09
N LEU A 24 -61.09 40.42 3.59
CA LEU A 24 -60.61 41.11 2.40
C LEU A 24 -59.23 41.72 2.62
N LEU A 25 -58.98 42.34 3.78
CA LEU A 25 -57.66 42.85 4.17
C LEU A 25 -56.63 41.73 4.34
N LEU A 26 -57.01 40.60 4.93
CA LEU A 26 -56.17 39.40 5.05
C LEU A 26 -55.87 38.77 3.68
N CYS A 27 -56.86 38.71 2.79
CA CYS A 27 -56.68 38.26 1.39
C CYS A 27 -55.81 39.24 0.60
N HIS A 28 -55.97 40.55 0.79
CA HIS A 28 -55.15 41.57 0.13
C HIS A 28 -53.70 41.52 0.63
N ALA A 29 -53.49 41.41 1.95
CA ALA A 29 -52.15 41.25 2.55
C ALA A 29 -51.46 39.95 2.09
N ASN A 30 -52.18 38.83 2.03
CA ASN A 30 -51.65 37.57 1.49
C ASN A 30 -51.32 37.67 0.00
N SER A 31 -52.13 38.39 -0.79
CA SER A 31 -51.85 38.61 -2.21
C SER A 31 -50.59 39.47 -2.43
N GLN A 32 -50.43 40.55 -1.65
CA GLN A 32 -49.25 41.42 -1.71
C GLN A 32 -47.96 40.69 -1.27
N LEU A 33 -48.02 39.94 -0.17
CA LEU A 33 -46.88 39.13 0.29
C LEU A 33 -46.50 38.06 -0.75
N SER A 34 -47.48 37.38 -1.33
CA SER A 34 -47.26 36.41 -2.41
C SER A 34 -46.60 37.05 -3.63
N THR A 35 -47.04 38.24 -4.05
CA THR A 35 -46.39 38.95 -5.18
C THR A 35 -44.96 39.38 -4.86
N GLN A 36 -44.68 39.75 -3.61
CA GLN A 36 -43.34 40.16 -3.18
C GLN A 36 -42.36 38.98 -3.13
N GLU A 37 -42.76 37.85 -2.54
CA GLU A 37 -41.92 36.65 -2.44
C GLU A 37 -41.67 36.02 -3.81
N GLN A 38 -42.68 35.99 -4.68
CA GLN A 38 -42.55 35.54 -6.06
C GLN A 38 -41.53 36.40 -6.83
N ALA A 39 -41.56 37.73 -6.65
CA ALA A 39 -40.58 38.63 -7.27
C ALA A 39 -39.15 38.33 -6.77
N VAL A 40 -38.96 38.04 -5.48
CA VAL A 40 -37.64 37.65 -4.94
C VAL A 40 -37.13 36.36 -5.58
N LEU A 41 -37.98 35.34 -5.75
CA LEU A 41 -37.58 34.08 -6.40
C LEU A 41 -37.21 34.28 -7.88
N LEU A 42 -37.96 35.10 -8.62
CA LEU A 42 -37.63 35.40 -10.01
C LEU A 42 -36.32 36.19 -10.13
N ASN A 43 -36.06 37.11 -9.19
CA ASN A 43 -34.78 37.82 -9.10
C ASN A 43 -33.63 36.87 -8.77
N LEU A 44 -33.83 35.86 -7.92
CA LEU A 44 -32.82 34.82 -7.65
C LEU A 44 -32.52 34.02 -8.91
N LYS A 45 -33.56 33.56 -9.63
CA LYS A 45 -33.41 32.84 -10.90
C LYS A 45 -32.59 33.66 -11.91
N GLN A 46 -32.90 34.94 -12.05
CA GLN A 46 -32.17 35.84 -12.94
C GLN A 46 -30.72 36.05 -12.48
N HIS A 47 -30.49 36.26 -11.19
CA HIS A 47 -29.16 36.46 -10.61
C HIS A 47 -28.25 35.24 -10.85
N TRP A 48 -28.81 34.04 -10.81
CA TRP A 48 -28.09 32.79 -11.12
C TRP A 48 -28.10 32.42 -12.61
N GLN A 49 -28.36 33.40 -13.49
CA GLN A 49 -28.30 33.25 -14.95
C GLN A 49 -29.33 32.28 -15.54
N ASN A 50 -30.52 32.19 -14.94
CA ASN A 50 -31.65 31.39 -15.42
C ASN A 50 -31.29 29.91 -15.67
N PRO A 51 -30.79 29.19 -14.66
CA PRO A 51 -30.38 27.80 -14.85
C PRO A 51 -31.59 26.94 -15.25
N ASN A 52 -31.37 25.98 -16.15
CA ASN A 52 -32.44 25.10 -16.66
C ASN A 52 -33.20 24.36 -15.55
N SER A 53 -32.51 24.08 -14.44
CA SER A 53 -33.06 23.45 -13.24
C SER A 53 -34.16 24.27 -12.55
N LEU A 54 -34.25 25.58 -12.82
CA LEU A 54 -35.27 26.50 -12.34
C LEU A 54 -36.25 26.97 -13.44
N SER A 55 -36.28 26.28 -14.58
CA SER A 55 -37.17 26.62 -15.72
C SER A 55 -38.65 26.72 -15.32
N LEU A 56 -39.11 25.88 -14.40
CA LEU A 56 -40.49 25.83 -13.90
C LEU A 56 -40.92 26.99 -12.99
N TRP A 57 -39.98 27.88 -12.61
CA TRP A 57 -40.31 29.12 -11.91
C TRP A 57 -40.81 30.15 -12.94
N ILE A 58 -42.12 30.12 -13.20
CA ILE A 58 -42.76 30.89 -14.29
C ILE A 58 -43.71 31.94 -13.69
N PRO A 59 -43.65 33.23 -14.10
CA PRO A 59 -44.47 34.30 -13.52
C PRO A 59 -45.97 34.18 -13.80
N TRP A 60 -46.33 33.61 -14.96
CA TRP A 60 -47.64 33.76 -15.60
C TRP A 60 -48.58 32.56 -15.44
N ASN A 61 -48.14 31.48 -14.79
CA ASN A 61 -49.02 30.35 -14.54
C ASN A 61 -49.85 30.62 -13.27
N SER A 62 -51.12 30.24 -13.27
CA SER A 62 -52.05 30.38 -12.12
C SER A 62 -51.62 29.59 -10.86
N SER A 63 -50.51 28.85 -10.93
CA SER A 63 -49.90 28.14 -9.82
C SER A 63 -49.17 29.09 -8.87
N SER A 64 -49.56 29.08 -7.59
CA SER A 64 -48.83 29.75 -6.50
C SER A 64 -47.33 29.41 -6.53
N HIS A 65 -46.47 30.39 -6.20
CA HIS A 65 -45.02 30.22 -6.05
C HIS A 65 -44.66 29.09 -5.07
N CYS A 66 -45.56 28.76 -4.14
CA CYS A 66 -45.42 27.64 -3.21
C CYS A 66 -45.41 26.26 -3.88
N ASN A 67 -45.87 26.16 -5.13
CA ASN A 67 -45.84 24.93 -5.92
C ASN A 67 -44.56 24.81 -6.76
N TRP A 68 -43.68 25.80 -6.74
CA TRP A 68 -42.46 25.76 -7.52
C TRP A 68 -41.47 24.72 -6.96
N PRO A 69 -40.75 23.98 -7.81
CA PRO A 69 -39.77 23.01 -7.36
C PRO A 69 -38.74 23.65 -6.44
N GLY A 70 -38.49 23.01 -5.29
CA GLY A 70 -37.54 23.48 -4.28
C GLY A 70 -38.08 24.55 -3.33
N ILE A 71 -39.35 24.97 -3.46
CA ILE A 71 -39.99 25.91 -2.54
C ILE A 71 -40.92 25.17 -1.58
N THR A 72 -40.89 25.57 -0.31
CA THR A 72 -41.90 25.14 0.67
C THR A 72 -42.47 26.34 1.39
N CYS A 73 -43.79 26.43 1.46
CA CYS A 73 -44.49 27.49 2.16
C CYS A 73 -45.20 26.99 3.42
N PHE A 74 -45.43 27.90 4.36
CA PHE A 74 -46.38 27.73 5.45
C PHE A 74 -47.34 28.93 5.43
N ASN A 75 -48.64 28.67 5.45
CA ASN A 75 -49.69 29.70 5.32
C ASN A 75 -49.48 30.64 4.12
N GLY A 76 -49.01 30.10 2.99
CA GLY A 76 -48.81 30.87 1.75
C GLY A 76 -47.55 31.73 1.69
N SER A 77 -46.67 31.67 2.70
CA SER A 77 -45.37 32.37 2.70
C SER A 77 -44.21 31.39 2.71
N ILE A 78 -43.13 31.71 1.98
CA ILE A 78 -41.95 30.85 1.82
C ILE A 78 -41.24 30.66 3.16
N THR A 79 -41.04 29.38 3.51
CA THR A 79 -40.30 28.98 4.72
C THR A 79 -39.07 28.14 4.42
N LYS A 80 -38.98 27.46 3.27
CA LYS A 80 -37.80 26.67 2.90
C LYS A 80 -37.45 26.83 1.43
N LEU A 81 -36.15 26.90 1.15
CA LEU A 81 -35.56 26.96 -0.18
C LEU A 81 -34.56 25.80 -0.31
N TYR A 82 -34.93 24.77 -1.08
CA TYR A 82 -34.17 23.53 -1.27
C TYR A 82 -33.80 23.33 -2.74
N LEU A 83 -32.57 23.71 -3.08
CA LEU A 83 -32.02 23.68 -4.43
C LEU A 83 -30.75 22.84 -4.50
N GLN A 84 -30.72 21.72 -3.77
CA GLN A 84 -29.59 20.79 -3.83
C GLN A 84 -29.44 20.12 -5.21
N SER A 85 -28.20 19.94 -5.68
CA SER A 85 -27.90 19.24 -6.94
C SER A 85 -28.61 19.82 -8.16
N LYS A 86 -28.57 21.15 -8.29
CA LYS A 86 -29.24 21.88 -9.38
C LYS A 86 -28.26 22.50 -10.39
N ASN A 87 -26.96 22.25 -10.23
CA ASN A 87 -25.88 22.79 -11.04
C ASN A 87 -25.97 24.33 -11.16
N ILE A 88 -26.22 24.98 -10.02
CA ILE A 88 -26.33 26.44 -9.94
C ILE A 88 -24.95 27.03 -9.63
N HIS A 89 -24.58 28.08 -10.34
CA HIS A 89 -23.32 28.81 -10.17
C HIS A 89 -23.57 30.24 -9.65
N GLY A 90 -22.52 30.91 -9.17
CA GLY A 90 -22.55 32.32 -8.76
C GLY A 90 -22.51 32.52 -7.25
N THR A 91 -23.02 33.66 -6.76
CA THR A 91 -22.95 34.05 -5.35
C THR A 91 -24.34 34.03 -4.70
N LEU A 92 -24.36 34.19 -3.36
CA LEU A 92 -25.58 34.36 -2.57
C LEU A 92 -25.94 35.85 -2.48
N PRO A 93 -27.01 36.32 -3.14
CA PRO A 93 -27.33 37.74 -3.14
C PRO A 93 -28.00 38.17 -1.82
N PRO A 94 -27.73 39.39 -1.30
CA PRO A 94 -28.31 39.84 -0.03
C PRO A 94 -29.84 39.89 0.02
N PHE A 95 -30.49 40.11 -1.13
CA PHE A 95 -31.95 40.20 -1.21
C PHE A 95 -32.67 38.85 -0.98
N ILE A 96 -31.95 37.73 -0.86
CA ILE A 96 -32.54 36.44 -0.47
C ILE A 96 -33.26 36.53 0.88
N CYS A 97 -32.75 37.36 1.80
CA CYS A 97 -33.37 37.61 3.11
C CYS A 97 -34.54 38.62 3.08
N ASN A 98 -35.01 38.99 1.88
CA ASN A 98 -36.33 39.60 1.73
C ASN A 98 -37.46 38.58 1.91
N LEU A 99 -37.16 37.28 1.82
CA LEU A 99 -38.04 36.20 2.27
C LEU A 99 -38.07 36.16 3.82
N LYS A 100 -38.91 37.01 4.43
CA LYS A 100 -38.91 37.27 5.89
C LYS A 100 -39.29 36.07 6.76
N ASN A 101 -39.91 35.04 6.18
CA ASN A 101 -40.31 33.82 6.88
C ASN A 101 -39.40 32.62 6.60
N LEU A 102 -38.27 32.83 5.91
CA LEU A 102 -37.34 31.77 5.54
C LEU A 102 -36.68 31.15 6.79
N LYS A 103 -36.88 29.85 6.95
CA LYS A 103 -36.37 29.00 8.04
C LYS A 103 -35.27 28.04 7.59
N ALA A 104 -35.24 27.67 6.32
CA ALA A 104 -34.24 26.73 5.83
C ALA A 104 -33.75 27.09 4.43
N ILE A 105 -32.43 27.04 4.26
CA ILE A 105 -31.75 27.15 2.97
C ILE A 105 -30.91 25.88 2.79
N ASN A 106 -31.14 25.15 1.70
CA ASN A 106 -30.26 24.07 1.26
C ASN A 106 -29.83 24.35 -0.19
N LEU A 107 -28.55 24.66 -0.36
CA LEU A 107 -27.89 24.88 -1.64
C LEU A 107 -26.77 23.85 -1.89
N SER A 108 -26.81 22.72 -1.19
CA SER A 108 -25.72 21.76 -1.21
C SER A 108 -25.49 21.14 -2.58
N ASN A 109 -24.25 20.76 -2.90
CA ASN A 109 -23.87 20.07 -4.13
C ASN A 109 -24.25 20.91 -5.38
N ASN A 110 -23.67 22.10 -5.44
CA ASN A 110 -23.79 23.04 -6.57
C ASN A 110 -22.39 23.64 -6.84
N SER A 111 -22.33 24.79 -7.49
CA SER A 111 -21.09 25.49 -7.82
C SER A 111 -21.13 26.94 -7.35
N PHE A 112 -21.73 27.19 -6.18
CA PHE A 112 -21.68 28.50 -5.56
C PHE A 112 -20.26 28.82 -5.10
N SER A 113 -19.82 30.05 -5.32
CA SER A 113 -18.52 30.54 -4.85
C SER A 113 -18.68 31.91 -4.20
N SER A 114 -17.81 32.20 -3.25
CA SER A 114 -17.67 33.53 -2.63
C SER A 114 -16.31 33.61 -1.95
N THR A 115 -15.72 34.79 -1.91
CA THR A 115 -14.44 35.05 -1.23
C THR A 115 -14.59 35.15 0.29
N GLU A 116 -15.82 35.32 0.79
CA GLU A 116 -16.12 35.49 2.20
C GLU A 116 -17.38 34.70 2.60
N PHE A 117 -17.54 34.46 3.90
CA PHE A 117 -18.79 33.93 4.43
C PHE A 117 -19.98 34.86 4.10
N PRO A 118 -21.14 34.35 3.66
CA PRO A 118 -22.27 35.19 3.23
C PRO A 118 -22.99 35.85 4.41
N ARG A 119 -22.37 36.89 5.00
CA ARG A 119 -22.91 37.66 6.16
C ARG A 119 -24.28 38.27 5.90
N ALA A 120 -24.66 38.46 4.64
CA ALA A 120 -26.01 38.90 4.30
C ALA A 120 -27.11 37.96 4.84
N LEU A 121 -26.80 36.68 5.09
CA LEU A 121 -27.70 35.73 5.73
C LEU A 121 -28.04 36.09 7.18
N TYR A 122 -27.30 36.97 7.84
CA TYR A 122 -27.64 37.47 9.18
C TYR A 122 -28.99 38.19 9.19
N ASN A 123 -29.40 38.75 8.05
CA ASN A 123 -30.71 39.39 7.89
C ASN A 123 -31.88 38.40 7.79
N CYS A 124 -31.60 37.10 7.64
CA CYS A 124 -32.61 36.03 7.65
C CYS A 124 -32.92 35.62 9.10
N SER A 125 -33.60 36.49 9.85
CA SER A 125 -33.78 36.38 11.32
C SER A 125 -34.56 35.15 11.84
N LYS A 126 -35.14 34.35 10.95
CA LYS A 126 -35.85 33.09 11.27
C LYS A 126 -35.11 31.85 10.77
N LEU A 127 -33.90 31.99 10.24
CA LEU A 127 -33.14 30.88 9.69
C LEU A 127 -32.72 29.91 10.80
N GLU A 128 -33.18 28.67 10.68
CA GLU A 128 -32.92 27.55 11.59
C GLU A 128 -31.97 26.52 10.93
N ASN A 129 -31.97 26.40 9.60
CA ASN A 129 -31.16 25.42 8.89
C ASN A 129 -30.44 26.06 7.71
N LEU A 130 -29.11 25.92 7.68
CA LEU A 130 -28.26 26.39 6.60
C LEU A 130 -27.36 25.24 6.13
N ASP A 131 -27.58 24.81 4.89
CA ASP A 131 -26.72 23.83 4.22
C ASP A 131 -26.14 24.43 2.94
N LEU A 132 -24.82 24.66 2.97
CA LEU A 132 -24.00 25.17 1.87
C LEU A 132 -22.96 24.14 1.42
N SER A 133 -23.05 22.89 1.89
CA SER A 133 -22.02 21.88 1.67
C SER A 133 -21.80 21.51 0.20
N GLN A 134 -20.63 20.99 -0.15
CA GLN A 134 -20.27 20.59 -1.52
C GLN A 134 -20.46 21.76 -2.52
N ASN A 135 -19.71 22.84 -2.30
CA ASN A 135 -19.67 24.04 -3.14
C ASN A 135 -18.21 24.57 -3.16
N TYR A 136 -18.00 25.79 -3.67
CA TYR A 136 -16.69 26.44 -3.76
C TYR A 136 -16.61 27.72 -2.89
N PHE A 137 -17.30 27.76 -1.75
CA PHE A 137 -17.17 28.88 -0.81
C PHE A 137 -15.76 28.92 -0.19
N THR A 138 -15.19 30.12 -0.04
CA THR A 138 -13.88 30.34 0.58
C THR A 138 -13.96 31.36 1.72
N GLY A 139 -12.82 31.66 2.35
CA GLY A 139 -12.72 32.60 3.47
C GLY A 139 -13.01 31.95 4.82
N ALA A 140 -12.91 32.73 5.90
CA ALA A 140 -13.09 32.24 7.27
C ALA A 140 -14.55 32.29 7.74
N ILE A 141 -14.91 31.40 8.68
CA ILE A 141 -16.12 31.57 9.48
C ILE A 141 -15.89 32.83 10.35
N PRO A 142 -16.75 33.85 10.26
CA PRO A 142 -16.52 35.12 10.93
C PRO A 142 -16.79 35.04 12.44
N ASP A 143 -16.07 35.85 13.23
CA ASP A 143 -16.22 35.90 14.69
C ASP A 143 -17.62 36.35 15.15
N ASP A 144 -18.39 36.99 14.27
CA ASP A 144 -19.76 37.42 14.51
C ASP A 144 -20.83 36.36 14.11
N ILE A 145 -20.45 35.10 13.84
CA ILE A 145 -21.37 34.02 13.45
C ILE A 145 -22.53 33.81 14.46
N HIS A 146 -22.31 34.18 15.72
CA HIS A 146 -23.30 34.14 16.80
C HIS A 146 -24.53 35.03 16.52
N CYS A 147 -24.46 35.96 15.56
CA CYS A 147 -25.62 36.72 15.07
C CYS A 147 -26.73 35.81 14.48
N MET A 148 -26.40 34.58 14.08
CA MET A 148 -27.37 33.57 13.63
C MET A 148 -27.79 32.62 14.77
N ALA A 149 -28.12 33.18 15.93
CA ALA A 149 -28.36 32.42 17.18
C ALA A 149 -29.47 31.34 17.11
N ARG A 150 -30.37 31.40 16.12
CA ARG A 150 -31.47 30.44 15.91
C ARG A 150 -31.11 29.19 15.11
N LEU A 151 -29.87 29.10 14.62
CA LEU A 151 -29.45 27.94 13.83
C LEU A 151 -29.49 26.66 14.67
N HIS A 152 -30.20 25.67 14.15
CA HIS A 152 -30.21 24.28 14.61
C HIS A 152 -29.27 23.40 13.77
N ASN A 153 -29.10 23.71 12.49
CA ASN A 153 -28.19 22.98 11.60
C ASN A 153 -27.34 23.94 10.77
N LEU A 154 -26.03 23.77 10.87
CA LEU A 154 -25.04 24.44 10.04
C LEU A 154 -24.16 23.39 9.36
N ASN A 155 -24.28 23.28 8.04
CA ASN A 155 -23.47 22.38 7.22
C ASN A 155 -22.72 23.18 6.15
N LEU A 156 -21.40 23.21 6.29
CA LEU A 156 -20.47 23.92 5.40
C LEU A 156 -19.47 22.97 4.74
N GLY A 157 -19.54 21.66 5.01
CA GLY A 157 -18.50 20.71 4.60
C GLY A 157 -18.34 20.55 3.08
N GLY A 158 -17.17 20.14 2.61
CA GLY A 158 -16.88 20.04 1.17
C GLY A 158 -16.84 21.41 0.48
N ASN A 159 -16.19 22.37 1.12
CA ASN A 159 -15.95 23.73 0.61
C ASN A 159 -14.50 24.13 0.91
N ASN A 160 -14.06 25.28 0.41
CA ASN A 160 -12.73 25.84 0.68
C ASN A 160 -12.72 26.86 1.85
N PHE A 161 -13.64 26.72 2.82
CA PHE A 161 -13.63 27.56 4.03
C PHE A 161 -12.33 27.33 4.81
N SER A 162 -11.67 28.40 5.22
CA SER A 162 -10.34 28.39 5.82
C SER A 162 -10.28 29.14 7.16
N GLY A 163 -9.07 29.33 7.71
CA GLY A 163 -8.89 30.00 9.00
C GLY A 163 -9.25 29.12 10.20
N ASN A 164 -9.25 29.72 11.38
CA ASN A 164 -9.63 29.01 12.61
C ASN A 164 -11.17 28.92 12.72
N ILE A 165 -11.67 27.87 13.39
CA ILE A 165 -13.07 27.85 13.84
C ILE A 165 -13.21 28.85 15.00
N PRO A 166 -14.05 29.90 14.88
CA PRO A 166 -14.11 30.96 15.88
C PRO A 166 -14.77 30.48 17.18
N SER A 167 -14.30 30.99 18.32
CA SER A 167 -14.85 30.64 19.65
C SER A 167 -16.32 31.03 19.81
N SER A 168 -16.78 32.05 19.07
CA SER A 168 -18.18 32.47 19.04
C SER A 168 -19.13 31.41 18.50
N ILE A 169 -18.64 30.36 17.81
CA ILE A 169 -19.47 29.21 17.44
C ILE A 169 -20.15 28.57 18.66
N GLY A 170 -19.48 28.60 19.83
CA GLY A 170 -20.00 28.08 21.09
C GLY A 170 -21.19 28.86 21.67
N GLN A 171 -21.53 30.02 21.10
CA GLN A 171 -22.69 30.84 21.49
C GLN A 171 -23.98 30.45 20.74
N LEU A 172 -23.88 29.60 19.71
CA LEU A 172 -25.04 29.05 18.99
C LEU A 172 -25.71 27.93 19.80
N THR A 173 -26.24 28.25 20.98
CA THR A 173 -26.71 27.26 21.97
C THR A 173 -27.90 26.40 21.53
N GLU A 174 -28.62 26.80 20.48
CA GLU A 174 -29.68 25.99 19.84
C GLU A 174 -29.16 25.01 18.78
N LEU A 175 -27.86 25.06 18.45
CA LEU A 175 -27.25 24.25 17.40
C LEU A 175 -27.27 22.76 17.78
N ARG A 176 -27.80 21.95 16.86
CA ARG A 176 -27.90 20.49 16.97
C ARG A 176 -26.94 19.79 16.03
N LYS A 177 -26.64 20.37 14.88
CA LYS A 177 -25.73 19.78 13.89
C LYS A 177 -24.73 20.82 13.43
N LEU A 178 -23.45 20.51 13.59
CA LEU A 178 -22.33 21.29 13.08
C LEU A 178 -21.48 20.40 12.20
N LYS A 179 -21.49 20.65 10.88
CA LYS A 179 -20.74 19.87 9.90
C LYS A 179 -19.80 20.78 9.11
N LEU A 180 -18.51 20.58 9.32
CA LEU A 180 -17.40 21.36 8.82
C LEU A 180 -16.33 20.44 8.19
N PHE A 181 -16.72 19.26 7.70
CA PHE A 181 -15.82 18.24 7.15
C PHE A 181 -15.26 18.64 5.78
N ASN A 182 -14.07 18.16 5.42
CA ASN A 182 -13.45 18.37 4.12
C ASN A 182 -13.41 19.86 3.72
N CYS A 183 -12.74 20.66 4.55
CA CYS A 183 -12.50 22.08 4.36
C CYS A 183 -11.00 22.42 4.60
N GLU A 184 -10.67 23.71 4.52
CA GLU A 184 -9.31 24.24 4.68
C GLU A 184 -9.08 24.84 6.08
N PHE A 185 -9.81 24.36 7.09
CA PHE A 185 -9.69 24.85 8.46
C PHE A 185 -8.31 24.57 9.04
N ILE A 186 -7.78 25.54 9.80
CA ILE A 186 -6.49 25.47 10.49
C ILE A 186 -6.68 25.57 12.00
N GLY A 187 -5.57 25.43 12.74
CA GLY A 187 -5.56 25.63 14.19
C GLY A 187 -6.25 24.51 14.98
N SER A 188 -6.78 24.85 16.15
CA SER A 188 -7.37 23.88 17.09
C SER A 188 -8.89 23.96 17.15
N LEU A 189 -9.55 22.92 17.68
CA LEU A 189 -10.97 22.96 18.01
C LEU A 189 -11.20 23.88 19.23
N PRO A 190 -11.98 24.98 19.13
CA PRO A 190 -12.23 25.87 20.26
C PRO A 190 -12.88 25.15 21.44
N LEU A 191 -12.48 25.50 22.67
CA LEU A 191 -12.99 24.88 23.90
C LEU A 191 -14.49 25.15 24.10
N GLU A 192 -14.96 26.30 23.60
CA GLU A 192 -16.34 26.76 23.64
C GLU A 192 -17.31 25.84 22.89
N ILE A 193 -16.81 24.92 22.05
CA ILE A 193 -17.62 23.84 21.48
C ILE A 193 -18.36 23.05 22.56
N GLY A 194 -17.76 22.93 23.76
CA GLY A 194 -18.36 22.27 24.92
C GLY A 194 -19.61 22.96 25.48
N ASN A 195 -19.86 24.22 25.12
CA ASN A 195 -21.04 24.98 25.54
C ASN A 195 -22.29 24.64 24.70
N LEU A 196 -22.13 23.94 23.57
CA LEU A 196 -23.23 23.57 22.67
C LEU A 196 -24.04 22.39 23.22
N SER A 197 -24.70 22.58 24.36
CA SER A 197 -25.44 21.52 25.08
C SER A 197 -26.59 20.87 24.29
N SER A 198 -27.04 21.50 23.20
CA SER A 198 -28.03 20.95 22.25
C SER A 198 -27.43 20.11 21.13
N LEU A 199 -26.10 20.07 21.00
CA LEU A 199 -25.40 19.44 19.88
C LEU A 199 -25.61 17.92 19.88
N GLU A 200 -26.04 17.41 18.73
CA GLU A 200 -26.32 16.01 18.45
C GLU A 200 -25.31 15.42 17.44
N GLU A 201 -24.75 16.25 16.54
CA GLU A 201 -23.78 15.81 15.54
C GLU A 201 -22.67 16.85 15.36
N LEU A 202 -21.42 16.40 15.49
CA LEU A 202 -20.22 17.17 15.19
C LEU A 202 -19.39 16.43 14.14
N GLY A 203 -19.25 17.03 12.96
CA GLY A 203 -18.44 16.50 11.85
C GLY A 203 -17.33 17.46 11.46
N LEU A 204 -16.08 17.03 11.66
CA LEU A 204 -14.85 17.78 11.33
C LEU A 204 -13.89 16.96 10.47
N ALA A 205 -14.29 15.76 10.01
CA ALA A 205 -13.43 14.84 9.30
C ALA A 205 -12.76 15.46 8.05
N TRP A 206 -11.57 14.96 7.70
CA TRP A 206 -10.79 15.39 6.54
C TRP A 206 -10.43 16.88 6.51
N ASN A 207 -10.15 17.46 7.67
CA ASN A 207 -9.47 18.76 7.76
C ASN A 207 -8.01 18.54 8.17
N SER A 208 -7.17 18.20 7.19
CA SER A 208 -5.77 17.81 7.42
C SER A 208 -4.85 18.95 7.85
N LYS A 209 -5.30 20.21 7.78
CA LYS A 209 -4.54 21.38 8.24
C LYS A 209 -4.82 21.77 9.70
N MET A 210 -5.81 21.13 10.33
CA MET A 210 -6.07 21.32 11.75
C MET A 210 -5.04 20.57 12.60
N MET A 211 -4.85 21.03 13.85
CA MET A 211 -4.13 20.31 14.90
C MET A 211 -4.99 20.26 16.18
N PRO A 212 -6.14 19.57 16.14
CA PRO A 212 -7.06 19.57 17.26
C PRO A 212 -6.55 18.67 18.40
N ARG A 213 -7.07 18.93 19.60
CA ARG A 213 -7.09 18.00 20.73
C ARG A 213 -8.54 17.89 21.20
N LEU A 214 -8.94 16.73 21.74
CA LEU A 214 -10.24 16.61 22.40
C LEU A 214 -10.14 17.26 23.79
N PRO A 215 -10.87 18.34 24.07
CA PRO A 215 -10.81 18.96 25.40
C PRO A 215 -11.54 18.09 26.44
N SER A 216 -11.10 18.16 27.70
CA SER A 216 -11.74 17.41 28.80
C SER A 216 -13.23 17.76 28.98
N ASP A 217 -13.56 19.04 28.80
CA ASP A 217 -14.91 19.58 28.84
C ASP A 217 -15.81 19.11 27.69
N PHE A 218 -15.25 18.50 26.64
CA PHE A 218 -16.01 17.95 25.52
C PHE A 218 -17.04 16.89 25.95
N THR A 219 -16.75 16.18 27.05
CA THR A 219 -17.63 15.16 27.63
C THR A 219 -18.93 15.72 28.26
N LYS A 220 -19.08 17.04 28.32
CA LYS A 220 -20.32 17.75 28.72
C LYS A 220 -21.42 17.66 27.66
N LEU A 221 -21.10 17.32 26.41
CA LEU A 221 -22.05 17.22 25.29
C LEU A 221 -22.91 15.95 25.39
N LYS A 222 -23.80 15.88 26.39
CA LYS A 222 -24.60 14.67 26.71
C LYS A 222 -25.63 14.29 25.64
N LYS A 223 -25.97 15.19 24.72
CA LYS A 223 -26.88 14.94 23.59
C LYS A 223 -26.16 14.51 22.31
N LEU A 224 -24.81 14.53 22.29
CA LEU A 224 -24.04 14.19 21.10
C LEU A 224 -24.22 12.71 20.77
N LYS A 225 -24.69 12.45 19.55
CA LYS A 225 -24.90 11.12 18.98
C LYS A 225 -23.79 10.74 18.03
N VAL A 226 -23.29 11.69 17.24
CA VAL A 226 -22.26 11.44 16.24
C VAL A 226 -21.08 12.38 16.47
N LEU A 227 -19.93 11.79 16.73
CA LEU A 227 -18.64 12.46 16.70
C LEU A 227 -17.81 11.91 15.55
N TRP A 228 -17.52 12.76 14.57
CA TRP A 228 -16.78 12.38 13.38
C TRP A 228 -15.61 13.33 13.13
N MET A 229 -14.41 12.88 13.48
CA MET A 229 -13.16 13.62 13.37
C MET A 229 -12.08 12.73 12.74
N ALA A 230 -12.44 11.90 11.77
CA ALA A 230 -11.48 11.06 11.05
C ALA A 230 -10.54 11.92 10.21
N ASN A 231 -9.25 11.58 10.17
CA ASN A 231 -8.28 12.26 9.31
C ASN A 231 -8.20 13.78 9.53
N THR A 232 -8.05 14.20 10.80
CA THR A 232 -7.95 15.62 11.20
C THR A 232 -6.66 15.93 11.96
N ASN A 233 -5.63 15.08 11.85
CA ASN A 233 -4.39 15.14 12.64
C ASN A 233 -4.63 15.28 14.16
N LEU A 234 -5.68 14.65 14.68
CA LEU A 234 -6.03 14.71 16.10
C LEU A 234 -4.91 14.09 16.95
N VAL A 235 -4.41 14.83 17.94
CA VAL A 235 -3.36 14.39 18.88
C VAL A 235 -3.87 14.33 20.32
N GLY A 236 -3.09 13.73 21.20
CA GLY A 236 -3.43 13.57 22.63
C GLY A 236 -4.11 12.24 22.92
N GLU A 237 -4.89 12.19 23.99
CA GLU A 237 -5.60 10.98 24.42
C GLU A 237 -7.12 11.14 24.28
N ILE A 238 -7.83 10.02 24.19
CA ILE A 238 -9.30 10.02 24.26
C ILE A 238 -9.69 10.29 25.72
N PRO A 239 -10.57 11.26 26.03
CA PRO A 239 -10.93 11.58 27.42
C PRO A 239 -11.48 10.38 28.20
N ASP A 240 -10.99 10.16 29.43
CA ASP A 240 -11.40 9.03 30.29
C ASP A 240 -12.90 8.98 30.56
N LYS A 241 -13.57 10.14 30.55
CA LYS A 241 -15.01 10.31 30.79
C LYS A 241 -15.87 10.23 29.52
N ILE A 242 -15.31 9.77 28.39
CA ILE A 242 -16.07 9.62 27.14
C ILE A 242 -17.33 8.76 27.32
N GLY A 243 -17.30 7.76 28.20
CA GLY A 243 -18.45 6.92 28.53
C GLY A 243 -19.62 7.64 29.21
N GLU A 244 -19.42 8.86 29.71
CA GLU A 244 -20.52 9.67 30.24
C GLU A 244 -21.35 10.35 29.12
N MET A 245 -20.94 10.25 27.86
CA MET A 245 -21.71 10.76 26.70
C MET A 245 -22.79 9.74 26.32
N THR A 246 -23.84 9.63 27.14
CA THR A 246 -24.83 8.56 27.08
C THR A 246 -25.67 8.49 25.78
N SER A 247 -25.70 9.57 25.02
CA SER A 247 -26.40 9.62 23.72
C SER A 247 -25.52 9.17 22.55
N LEU A 248 -24.23 8.90 22.76
CA LEU A 248 -23.29 8.60 21.69
C LEU A 248 -23.67 7.31 20.95
N GLU A 249 -23.80 7.39 19.63
CA GLU A 249 -24.17 6.32 18.72
C GLU A 249 -23.01 5.96 17.78
N LYS A 250 -22.29 6.96 17.27
CA LYS A 250 -21.11 6.79 16.41
C LYS A 250 -19.94 7.62 16.94
N LEU A 251 -18.83 6.95 17.20
CA LEU A 251 -17.53 7.55 17.47
C LEU A 251 -16.56 7.18 16.35
N ASP A 252 -16.07 8.18 15.64
CA ASP A 252 -15.16 7.99 14.52
C ASP A 252 -14.00 8.98 14.62
N LEU A 253 -12.88 8.47 15.13
CA LEU A 253 -11.63 9.20 15.35
C LEU A 253 -10.47 8.52 14.59
N SER A 254 -10.78 7.76 13.54
CA SER A 254 -9.80 6.99 12.78
C SER A 254 -8.80 7.86 12.02
N SER A 255 -7.68 7.26 11.61
CA SER A 255 -6.66 7.92 10.80
C SER A 255 -6.16 9.23 11.42
N ASN A 256 -5.74 9.15 12.69
CA ASN A 256 -5.23 10.28 13.46
C ASN A 256 -3.94 9.90 14.20
N TYR A 257 -3.47 10.76 15.10
CA TYR A 257 -2.27 10.54 15.90
C TYR A 257 -2.60 10.41 17.40
N LEU A 258 -3.78 9.85 17.73
CA LEU A 258 -4.17 9.63 19.11
C LEU A 258 -3.22 8.64 19.79
N THR A 259 -2.93 8.91 21.05
CA THR A 259 -2.03 8.14 21.91
C THR A 259 -2.77 7.73 23.20
N GLY A 260 -2.08 7.09 24.13
CA GLY A 260 -2.68 6.66 25.40
C GLY A 260 -3.48 5.36 25.26
N LYS A 261 -4.37 5.10 26.21
CA LYS A 261 -5.20 3.89 26.25
C LYS A 261 -6.59 4.14 25.70
N ILE A 262 -7.28 3.09 25.27
CA ILE A 262 -8.73 3.15 25.08
C ILE A 262 -9.38 3.31 26.46
N PRO A 263 -10.16 4.37 26.72
CA PRO A 263 -10.78 4.59 28.03
C PRO A 263 -11.66 3.42 28.45
N SER A 264 -11.56 3.02 29.72
CA SER A 264 -12.35 1.91 30.27
C SER A 264 -13.87 2.14 30.18
N SER A 265 -14.28 3.41 30.13
CA SER A 265 -15.68 3.82 30.01
C SER A 265 -16.23 3.80 28.57
N LEU A 266 -15.38 3.63 27.54
CA LEU A 266 -15.78 3.81 26.14
C LEU A 266 -16.95 2.91 25.71
N PHE A 267 -16.98 1.66 26.17
CA PHE A 267 -18.03 0.69 25.83
C PHE A 267 -19.21 0.69 26.82
N MET A 268 -19.37 1.74 27.61
CA MET A 268 -20.49 1.92 28.56
C MET A 268 -21.77 2.54 27.95
N PRO A 269 -21.71 3.49 26.98
CA PRO A 269 -22.91 4.11 26.43
C PRO A 269 -23.78 3.10 25.68
N LYS A 270 -25.00 2.86 26.18
CA LYS A 270 -25.93 1.85 25.66
C LYS A 270 -26.41 2.10 24.22
N ASN A 271 -26.31 3.34 23.76
CA ASN A 271 -26.70 3.74 22.40
C ASN A 271 -25.57 3.56 21.37
N LEU A 272 -24.34 3.27 21.81
CA LEU A 272 -23.18 3.18 20.94
C LEU A 272 -23.32 2.00 19.97
N ARG A 273 -23.13 2.28 18.68
CA ARG A 273 -23.27 1.34 17.56
C ARG A 273 -21.98 1.18 16.78
N ILE A 274 -21.24 2.27 16.58
CA ILE A 274 -20.04 2.29 15.74
C ILE A 274 -18.89 2.92 16.50
N VAL A 275 -17.76 2.22 16.55
CA VAL A 275 -16.50 2.70 17.09
C VAL A 275 -15.40 2.47 16.06
N TYR A 276 -14.89 3.55 15.48
CA TYR A 276 -13.75 3.54 14.58
C TYR A 276 -12.60 4.33 15.19
N LEU A 277 -11.56 3.60 15.60
CA LEU A 277 -10.31 4.13 16.16
C LEU A 277 -9.09 3.65 15.37
N TYR A 278 -9.29 3.02 14.21
CA TYR A 278 -8.21 2.45 13.41
C TYR A 278 -7.20 3.50 12.94
N LYS A 279 -5.97 3.05 12.64
CA LYS A 279 -4.87 3.91 12.15
C LYS A 279 -4.61 5.08 13.10
N ASN A 280 -4.27 4.74 14.34
CA ASN A 280 -3.87 5.65 15.41
C ASN A 280 -2.62 5.08 16.12
N ASN A 281 -2.21 5.68 17.23
CA ASN A 281 -1.07 5.24 18.04
C ASN A 281 -1.52 4.85 19.46
N LEU A 282 -2.74 4.30 19.58
CA LEU A 282 -3.32 3.83 20.84
C LEU A 282 -2.59 2.59 21.36
N SER A 283 -2.56 2.43 22.68
CA SER A 283 -1.80 1.40 23.38
C SER A 283 -2.59 0.80 24.55
N GLY A 284 -2.03 -0.18 25.25
CA GLY A 284 -2.68 -0.85 26.38
C GLY A 284 -3.72 -1.89 25.97
N GLU A 285 -4.57 -2.31 26.90
CA GLU A 285 -5.57 -3.36 26.69
C GLU A 285 -6.92 -2.80 26.20
N ILE A 286 -7.68 -3.64 25.49
CA ILE A 286 -9.09 -3.37 25.17
C ILE A 286 -9.92 -3.45 26.47
N PRO A 287 -10.78 -2.46 26.79
CA PRO A 287 -11.60 -2.48 28.00
C PRO A 287 -12.47 -3.74 28.12
N ARG A 288 -12.46 -4.35 29.31
CA ARG A 288 -13.08 -5.67 29.54
C ARG A 288 -14.60 -5.64 29.66
N VAL A 289 -15.16 -4.58 30.24
CA VAL A 289 -16.60 -4.49 30.51
C VAL A 289 -17.30 -3.84 29.34
N VAL A 290 -18.36 -4.46 28.84
CA VAL A 290 -19.14 -3.96 27.70
C VAL A 290 -20.63 -3.91 28.04
N GLU A 291 -21.18 -2.69 28.09
CA GLU A 291 -22.62 -2.42 28.29
C GLU A 291 -23.30 -1.88 27.02
N ALA A 292 -22.50 -1.48 26.03
CA ALA A 292 -22.93 -1.04 24.71
C ALA A 292 -23.39 -2.20 23.82
N LEU A 293 -24.46 -2.91 24.22
CA LEU A 293 -24.96 -4.11 23.54
C LEU A 293 -25.54 -3.86 22.13
N ASN A 294 -25.67 -2.58 21.74
CA ASN A 294 -26.10 -2.18 20.41
C ASN A 294 -24.93 -2.01 19.41
N LEU A 295 -23.69 -2.29 19.82
CA LEU A 295 -22.53 -2.26 18.94
C LEU A 295 -22.73 -3.18 17.74
N ASP A 296 -22.48 -2.60 16.57
CA ASP A 296 -22.58 -3.20 15.25
C ASP A 296 -21.20 -3.28 14.60
N ASN A 297 -20.40 -2.21 14.69
CA ASN A 297 -19.08 -2.17 14.09
C ASN A 297 -18.03 -1.66 15.08
N ILE A 298 -16.96 -2.46 15.25
CA ILE A 298 -15.78 -2.12 16.04
C ILE A 298 -14.56 -2.26 15.13
N ASP A 299 -13.86 -1.16 14.93
CA ASP A 299 -12.58 -1.14 14.24
C ASP A 299 -11.50 -0.46 15.09
N LEU A 300 -10.56 -1.27 15.56
CA LEU A 300 -9.42 -0.88 16.38
C LEU A 300 -8.08 -1.24 15.70
N SER A 301 -8.10 -1.52 14.39
CA SER A 301 -6.91 -1.97 13.66
C SER A 301 -5.81 -0.91 13.57
N ASP A 302 -4.60 -1.31 13.15
CA ASP A 302 -3.47 -0.41 12.91
C ASP A 302 -3.20 0.53 14.11
N ASN A 303 -2.97 -0.10 15.27
CA ASN A 303 -2.63 0.57 16.52
C ASN A 303 -1.54 -0.24 17.24
N ASN A 304 -1.20 0.14 18.47
CA ASN A 304 -0.23 -0.53 19.30
C ASN A 304 -0.89 -1.22 20.52
N LEU A 305 -2.11 -1.76 20.33
CA LEU A 305 -2.89 -2.41 21.38
C LEU A 305 -2.27 -3.76 21.77
N THR A 306 -2.39 -4.09 23.04
CA THR A 306 -1.84 -5.30 23.68
C THR A 306 -2.94 -6.01 24.47
N GLY A 307 -2.65 -7.16 25.09
CA GLY A 307 -3.62 -7.91 25.88
C GLY A 307 -4.51 -8.82 25.03
N THR A 308 -5.65 -9.22 25.58
CA THR A 308 -6.57 -10.19 24.95
C THR A 308 -7.86 -9.55 24.46
N ILE A 309 -8.59 -10.22 23.59
CA ILE A 309 -9.98 -9.82 23.26
C ILE A 309 -10.86 -10.08 24.50
N PRO A 310 -11.68 -9.12 24.95
CA PRO A 310 -12.59 -9.33 26.08
C PRO A 310 -13.65 -10.40 25.80
N ASP A 311 -13.90 -11.30 26.74
CA ASP A 311 -14.97 -12.30 26.65
C ASP A 311 -16.37 -11.67 26.47
N ASP A 312 -16.54 -10.47 27.03
CA ASP A 312 -17.74 -9.64 26.95
C ASP A 312 -18.10 -9.22 25.52
N PHE A 313 -17.16 -9.25 24.57
CA PHE A 313 -17.48 -9.04 23.15
C PHE A 313 -18.46 -10.10 22.64
N GLY A 314 -18.50 -11.28 23.28
CA GLY A 314 -19.52 -12.31 23.04
C GLY A 314 -20.96 -11.92 23.41
N LYS A 315 -21.17 -10.83 24.13
CA LYS A 315 -22.52 -10.28 24.43
C LYS A 315 -23.09 -9.48 23.26
N LEU A 316 -22.24 -9.05 22.32
CA LEU A 316 -22.58 -8.10 21.24
C LEU A 316 -23.33 -8.78 20.08
N ARG A 317 -24.57 -9.21 20.33
CA ARG A 317 -25.36 -9.98 19.35
C ARG A 317 -25.63 -9.26 18.02
N LYS A 318 -25.51 -7.92 17.99
CA LYS A 318 -25.68 -7.10 16.78
C LYS A 318 -24.37 -6.84 16.03
N LEU A 319 -23.22 -7.27 16.57
CA LEU A 319 -21.91 -7.00 15.98
C LEU A 319 -21.78 -7.69 14.62
N SER A 320 -21.67 -6.89 13.57
CA SER A 320 -21.44 -7.35 12.20
C SER A 320 -19.98 -7.29 11.77
N GLY A 321 -19.22 -6.31 12.27
CA GLY A 321 -17.81 -6.13 11.92
C GLY A 321 -16.93 -6.03 13.15
N LEU A 322 -15.96 -6.95 13.27
CA LEU A 322 -14.88 -6.91 14.25
C LEU A 322 -13.53 -6.89 13.55
N ARG A 323 -12.86 -5.73 13.60
CA ARG A 323 -11.53 -5.52 13.00
C ARG A 323 -10.53 -5.10 14.08
N LEU A 324 -9.49 -5.91 14.25
CA LEU A 324 -8.44 -5.76 15.26
C LEU A 324 -7.03 -6.00 14.67
N PHE A 325 -6.92 -6.08 13.34
CA PHE A 325 -5.68 -6.45 12.67
C PHE A 325 -4.55 -5.44 12.89
N CYS A 326 -3.30 -5.85 12.64
CA CYS A 326 -2.11 -5.00 12.79
C CYS A 326 -2.02 -4.35 14.18
N ASN A 327 -1.98 -5.19 15.22
CA ASN A 327 -1.78 -4.80 16.62
C ASN A 327 -0.80 -5.78 17.29
N GLN A 328 -0.67 -5.71 18.62
CA GLN A 328 0.15 -6.62 19.43
C GLN A 328 -0.72 -7.47 20.37
N LEU A 329 -1.96 -7.77 19.97
CA LEU A 329 -2.91 -8.55 20.76
C LEU A 329 -2.47 -10.01 20.82
N PHE A 330 -2.73 -10.67 21.95
CA PHE A 330 -2.35 -12.06 22.20
C PHE A 330 -3.45 -12.84 22.91
N GLY A 331 -3.17 -14.10 23.23
CA GLY A 331 -4.13 -15.00 23.89
C GLY A 331 -5.08 -15.66 22.90
N LYS A 332 -6.18 -16.24 23.41
CA LYS A 332 -7.17 -16.93 22.58
C LYS A 332 -8.23 -15.96 22.07
N ILE A 333 -8.82 -16.28 20.92
CA ILE A 333 -10.06 -15.66 20.48
C ILE A 333 -11.20 -16.31 21.27
N PRO A 334 -12.02 -15.56 22.04
CA PRO A 334 -13.09 -16.14 22.85
C PRO A 334 -14.12 -16.93 22.04
N ASP A 335 -14.50 -18.11 22.53
CA ASP A 335 -15.50 -18.99 21.88
C ASP A 335 -16.86 -18.28 21.68
N SER A 336 -17.18 -17.35 22.57
CA SER A 336 -18.40 -16.56 22.52
C SER A 336 -18.49 -15.70 21.25
N ILE A 337 -17.37 -15.27 20.68
CA ILE A 337 -17.31 -14.52 19.41
C ILE A 337 -17.76 -15.40 18.24
N GLY A 338 -17.37 -16.68 18.23
CA GLY A 338 -17.82 -17.66 17.24
C GLY A 338 -19.33 -17.91 17.24
N ARG A 339 -20.03 -17.53 18.32
CA ARG A 339 -21.48 -17.69 18.48
C ARG A 339 -22.27 -16.39 18.27
N LEU A 340 -21.62 -15.31 17.83
CA LEU A 340 -22.30 -14.05 17.54
C LEU A 340 -23.13 -14.18 16.26
N PRO A 341 -24.47 -14.03 16.32
CA PRO A 341 -25.32 -14.27 15.15
C PRO A 341 -25.21 -13.18 14.08
N GLY A 342 -24.83 -11.96 14.48
CA GLY A 342 -24.67 -10.82 13.58
C GLY A 342 -23.38 -10.81 12.78
N LEU A 343 -22.38 -11.64 13.11
CA LEU A 343 -21.01 -11.47 12.63
C LEU A 343 -20.85 -11.78 11.13
N ILE A 344 -20.43 -10.78 10.36
CA ILE A 344 -20.22 -10.84 8.91
C ILE A 344 -18.72 -10.78 8.57
N VAL A 345 -17.98 -9.92 9.26
CA VAL A 345 -16.55 -9.69 9.03
C VAL A 345 -15.78 -9.90 10.33
N LEU A 346 -14.83 -10.83 10.29
CA LEU A 346 -13.82 -11.02 11.32
C LEU A 346 -12.45 -10.80 10.71
N SER A 347 -11.73 -9.79 11.20
CA SER A 347 -10.38 -9.50 10.76
C SER A 347 -9.45 -9.24 11.95
N VAL A 348 -8.56 -10.19 12.21
CA VAL A 348 -7.64 -10.21 13.38
C VAL A 348 -6.21 -10.55 12.96
N PHE A 349 -5.90 -10.42 11.67
CA PHE A 349 -4.59 -10.78 11.12
C PHE A 349 -3.45 -9.89 11.67
N SER A 350 -2.21 -10.33 11.50
CA SER A 350 -1.01 -9.59 11.96
C SER A 350 -1.10 -9.21 13.44
N ASN A 351 -1.24 -10.21 14.29
CA ASN A 351 -1.24 -10.11 15.75
C ASN A 351 -0.45 -11.30 16.33
N ASN A 352 -0.54 -11.51 17.64
CA ASN A 352 0.11 -12.60 18.37
C ASN A 352 -0.91 -13.56 19.01
N PHE A 353 -2.09 -13.74 18.39
CA PHE A 353 -3.13 -14.66 18.89
C PHE A 353 -2.65 -16.12 18.86
N SER A 354 -3.10 -16.90 19.82
CA SER A 354 -2.69 -18.28 20.06
C SER A 354 -3.88 -19.17 20.43
N GLY A 355 -3.64 -20.49 20.53
CA GLY A 355 -4.70 -21.45 20.83
C GLY A 355 -5.58 -21.76 19.61
N ALA A 356 -6.66 -22.51 19.84
CA ALA A 356 -7.57 -22.92 18.78
C ALA A 356 -8.57 -21.83 18.40
N LEU A 357 -8.99 -21.83 17.14
CA LEU A 357 -10.10 -21.01 16.67
C LEU A 357 -11.43 -21.50 17.28
N PRO A 358 -12.34 -20.60 17.69
CA PRO A 358 -13.70 -20.95 18.06
C PRO A 358 -14.38 -21.88 17.05
N PRO A 359 -14.86 -23.06 17.48
CA PRO A 359 -15.34 -24.11 16.57
C PRO A 359 -16.68 -23.76 15.89
N ASP A 360 -17.44 -22.82 16.47
CA ASP A 360 -18.77 -22.43 15.99
C ASP A 360 -18.75 -21.30 14.94
N PHE A 361 -17.59 -20.82 14.51
CA PHE A 361 -17.51 -19.78 13.47
C PHE A 361 -18.28 -20.18 12.20
N GLY A 362 -19.16 -19.29 11.74
CA GLY A 362 -20.00 -19.46 10.55
C GLY A 362 -21.26 -20.28 10.78
N ARG A 363 -21.37 -20.99 11.92
CA ARG A 363 -22.54 -21.80 12.26
C ARG A 363 -23.79 -20.97 12.50
N TYR A 364 -23.63 -19.86 13.23
CA TYR A 364 -24.74 -18.99 13.64
C TYR A 364 -24.76 -17.66 12.88
N SER A 365 -23.78 -17.42 12.02
CA SER A 365 -23.52 -16.10 11.43
C SER A 365 -23.32 -16.18 9.92
N MET A 366 -23.73 -15.12 9.22
CA MET A 366 -23.55 -14.99 7.77
C MET A 366 -22.15 -14.45 7.44
N LEU A 367 -21.10 -15.17 7.87
CA LEU A 367 -19.71 -14.79 7.62
C LEU A 367 -19.46 -14.62 6.11
N LYS A 368 -18.88 -13.47 5.76
CA LYS A 368 -18.39 -13.16 4.42
C LYS A 368 -16.87 -13.13 4.36
N ALA A 369 -16.23 -12.54 5.37
CA ALA A 369 -14.78 -12.40 5.44
C ALA A 369 -14.25 -13.01 6.75
N PHE A 370 -13.32 -13.96 6.61
CA PHE A 370 -12.65 -14.62 7.72
C PHE A 370 -11.13 -14.48 7.56
N GLU A 371 -10.55 -13.52 8.27
CA GLU A 371 -9.16 -13.10 8.12
C GLU A 371 -8.42 -13.21 9.46
N VAL A 372 -7.62 -14.27 9.60
CA VAL A 372 -6.90 -14.62 10.84
C VAL A 372 -5.39 -14.85 10.61
N ALA A 373 -4.90 -14.50 9.42
CA ALA A 373 -3.54 -14.76 8.99
C ALA A 373 -2.46 -14.09 9.86
N THR A 374 -1.23 -14.59 9.80
CA THR A 374 -0.06 -14.02 10.51
C THR A 374 -0.33 -13.89 12.02
N ASN A 375 -0.52 -15.04 12.67
CA ASN A 375 -0.70 -15.19 14.11
C ASN A 375 0.00 -16.51 14.55
N MET A 376 -0.21 -16.95 15.79
CA MET A 376 0.27 -18.23 16.33
C MET A 376 -0.90 -19.20 16.61
N LEU A 377 -1.97 -19.13 15.81
CA LEU A 377 -3.16 -19.97 16.00
C LEU A 377 -2.85 -21.44 15.72
N THR A 378 -3.51 -22.34 16.45
CA THR A 378 -3.29 -23.80 16.43
C THR A 378 -4.61 -24.53 16.21
N GLY A 379 -4.58 -25.86 16.05
CA GLY A 379 -5.78 -26.66 15.86
C GLY A 379 -6.41 -26.48 14.47
N GLN A 380 -7.62 -26.99 14.31
CA GLN A 380 -8.29 -27.09 13.01
C GLN A 380 -9.02 -25.80 12.63
N LEU A 381 -9.17 -25.59 11.32
CA LEU A 381 -10.12 -24.60 10.80
C LEU A 381 -11.56 -25.00 11.19
N PRO A 382 -12.41 -24.04 11.62
CA PRO A 382 -13.78 -24.34 12.03
C PRO A 382 -14.59 -24.99 10.90
N LYS A 383 -15.32 -26.07 11.23
CA LYS A 383 -16.05 -26.84 10.21
C LYS A 383 -17.25 -26.12 9.60
N HIS A 384 -17.73 -25.06 10.25
CA HIS A 384 -18.96 -24.36 9.91
C HIS A 384 -18.76 -23.03 9.18
N LEU A 385 -17.52 -22.72 8.76
CA LEU A 385 -17.15 -21.41 8.20
C LEU A 385 -18.08 -20.92 7.08
N CYS A 386 -18.60 -21.83 6.25
CA CYS A 386 -19.50 -21.50 5.15
C CYS A 386 -20.87 -22.20 5.23
N ASP A 387 -21.38 -22.55 6.42
CA ASP A 387 -22.71 -23.16 6.57
C ASP A 387 -23.83 -22.28 5.97
N ASN A 388 -23.62 -20.96 5.95
CA ASN A 388 -24.57 -19.99 5.41
C ASN A 388 -24.34 -19.61 3.93
N GLY A 389 -23.36 -20.22 3.24
CA GLY A 389 -23.15 -20.04 1.79
C GLY A 389 -22.80 -18.61 1.34
N ARG A 390 -22.27 -17.77 2.24
CA ARG A 390 -21.91 -16.36 1.97
C ARG A 390 -20.43 -16.06 2.09
N LEU A 391 -19.61 -17.03 2.47
CA LEU A 391 -18.18 -16.84 2.71
C LEU A 391 -17.46 -16.57 1.38
N LEU A 392 -16.82 -15.41 1.28
CA LEU A 392 -16.07 -14.98 0.09
C LEU A 392 -14.61 -15.42 0.16
N GLY A 393 -14.03 -15.45 1.37
CA GLY A 393 -12.64 -15.85 1.51
C GLY A 393 -12.28 -16.42 2.88
N VAL A 394 -11.35 -17.38 2.85
CA VAL A 394 -10.66 -17.90 4.04
C VAL A 394 -9.20 -17.48 3.95
N VAL A 395 -8.80 -16.52 4.79
CA VAL A 395 -7.44 -15.98 4.83
C VAL A 395 -6.81 -16.31 6.19
N ALA A 396 -6.05 -17.40 6.24
CA ALA A 396 -5.50 -17.97 7.47
C ALA A 396 -4.02 -18.39 7.36
N PHE A 397 -3.30 -17.89 6.36
CA PHE A 397 -1.88 -18.18 6.14
C PHE A 397 -0.97 -17.75 7.30
N LYS A 398 0.25 -18.30 7.37
CA LYS A 398 1.27 -18.01 8.40
C LYS A 398 0.71 -18.14 9.82
N ASN A 399 0.28 -19.36 10.14
CA ASN A 399 -0.16 -19.78 11.47
C ASN A 399 0.39 -21.19 11.77
N ASN A 400 -0.05 -21.80 12.87
CA ASN A 400 0.26 -23.19 13.23
C ASN A 400 -1.00 -24.07 13.13
N LEU A 401 -1.94 -23.77 12.22
CA LEU A 401 -3.17 -24.53 12.03
C LEU A 401 -2.87 -25.93 11.51
N ASP A 402 -3.62 -26.93 11.97
CA ASP A 402 -3.43 -28.35 11.66
C ASP A 402 -4.73 -29.04 11.23
N GLY A 403 -4.66 -30.34 10.96
CA GLY A 403 -5.78 -31.15 10.47
C GLY A 403 -6.11 -30.89 9.00
N GLU A 404 -7.33 -31.21 8.59
CA GLU A 404 -7.79 -31.12 7.20
C GLU A 404 -8.55 -29.82 6.92
N LEU A 405 -8.61 -29.40 5.66
CA LEU A 405 -9.56 -28.37 5.24
C LEU A 405 -11.00 -28.88 5.44
N PRO A 406 -11.90 -28.08 6.04
CA PRO A 406 -13.28 -28.50 6.22
C PRO A 406 -13.98 -28.86 4.92
N LYS A 407 -14.64 -30.02 4.89
CA LYS A 407 -15.40 -30.49 3.72
C LYS A 407 -16.48 -29.51 3.27
N SER A 408 -17.04 -28.74 4.21
CA SER A 408 -18.03 -27.69 3.94
C SER A 408 -17.52 -26.60 3.00
N LEU A 409 -16.22 -26.31 2.97
CA LEU A 409 -15.63 -25.35 2.04
C LEU A 409 -15.78 -25.81 0.58
N GLY A 410 -15.79 -27.12 0.33
CA GLY A 410 -16.05 -27.67 -1.01
C GLY A 410 -17.46 -27.38 -1.53
N ASN A 411 -18.44 -27.16 -0.64
CA ASN A 411 -19.82 -26.84 -1.01
C ASN A 411 -20.09 -25.33 -1.03
N CYS A 412 -19.07 -24.51 -0.80
CA CYS A 412 -19.20 -23.07 -0.66
C CYS A 412 -19.00 -22.35 -2.00
N SER A 413 -20.09 -22.20 -2.78
CA SER A 413 -20.03 -21.60 -4.12
C SER A 413 -19.70 -20.10 -4.12
N SER A 414 -19.77 -19.42 -2.98
CA SER A 414 -19.43 -18.00 -2.83
C SER A 414 -17.93 -17.73 -2.70
N LEU A 415 -17.10 -18.76 -2.50
CA LEU A 415 -15.66 -18.57 -2.30
C LEU A 415 -14.97 -18.05 -3.55
N LEU A 416 -14.20 -16.98 -3.36
CA LEU A 416 -13.27 -16.38 -4.32
C LEU A 416 -11.83 -16.79 -4.00
N ILE A 417 -11.48 -16.80 -2.71
CA ILE A 417 -10.09 -16.96 -2.26
C ILE A 417 -10.01 -17.95 -1.09
N VAL A 418 -9.09 -18.91 -1.20
CA VAL A 418 -8.64 -19.73 -0.06
C VAL A 418 -7.13 -19.59 0.05
N SER A 419 -6.67 -18.92 1.11
CA SER A 419 -5.27 -18.65 1.38
C SER A 419 -4.88 -19.15 2.77
N VAL A 420 -4.23 -20.32 2.79
CA VAL A 420 -3.87 -21.04 4.02
C VAL A 420 -2.40 -21.47 4.03
N PHE A 421 -1.58 -20.87 3.17
CA PHE A 421 -0.16 -21.21 3.05
C PHE A 421 0.63 -21.00 4.35
N SER A 422 1.78 -21.67 4.49
CA SER A 422 2.61 -21.63 5.69
C SER A 422 1.84 -22.00 6.97
N ASN A 423 1.31 -23.23 7.01
CA ASN A 423 0.63 -23.83 8.16
C ASN A 423 1.09 -25.30 8.34
N ARG A 424 0.35 -26.09 9.12
CA ARG A 424 0.55 -27.54 9.31
C ARG A 424 -0.67 -28.34 8.82
N LEU A 425 -1.42 -27.79 7.87
CA LEU A 425 -2.62 -28.44 7.32
C LEU A 425 -2.23 -29.67 6.51
N SER A 426 -3.13 -30.64 6.47
CA SER A 426 -2.88 -31.97 5.91
C SER A 426 -4.15 -32.55 5.27
N GLY A 427 -4.06 -33.80 4.80
CA GLY A 427 -5.19 -34.48 4.16
C GLY A 427 -5.42 -34.03 2.71
N CYS A 428 -6.54 -34.49 2.14
CA CYS A 428 -6.90 -34.16 0.77
C CYS A 428 -7.66 -32.83 0.70
N ILE A 429 -7.48 -32.12 -0.42
CA ILE A 429 -8.29 -30.92 -0.71
C ILE A 429 -9.74 -31.35 -1.01
N PRO A 430 -10.76 -30.77 -0.35
CA PRO A 430 -12.16 -31.02 -0.65
C PRO A 430 -12.45 -30.85 -2.15
N SER A 431 -13.01 -31.87 -2.80
CA SER A 431 -13.13 -31.91 -4.26
C SER A 431 -13.86 -30.71 -4.86
N GLY A 432 -14.90 -30.21 -4.18
CA GLY A 432 -15.65 -29.03 -4.62
C GLY A 432 -14.84 -27.73 -4.61
N LEU A 433 -13.72 -27.62 -3.87
CA LEU A 433 -12.84 -26.45 -3.96
C LEU A 433 -12.12 -26.38 -5.31
N TRP A 434 -11.81 -27.53 -5.90
CA TRP A 434 -11.21 -27.58 -7.24
C TRP A 434 -12.14 -27.03 -8.30
N THR A 435 -13.45 -27.27 -8.17
CA THR A 435 -14.45 -26.95 -9.21
C THR A 435 -15.43 -25.85 -8.82
N SER A 436 -15.17 -25.10 -7.74
CA SER A 436 -16.07 -24.06 -7.25
C SER A 436 -16.22 -22.93 -8.27
N GLN A 437 -17.47 -22.51 -8.56
CA GLN A 437 -17.77 -21.63 -9.69
C GLN A 437 -17.06 -20.27 -9.63
N ASN A 438 -16.85 -19.69 -8.45
CA ASN A 438 -16.30 -18.35 -8.32
C ASN A 438 -14.85 -18.34 -7.82
N MET A 439 -14.22 -19.50 -7.63
CA MET A 439 -12.87 -19.58 -7.08
C MET A 439 -11.85 -18.96 -8.04
N GLU A 440 -11.11 -17.97 -7.57
CA GLU A 440 -10.08 -17.23 -8.29
C GLU A 440 -8.67 -17.60 -7.85
N MET A 441 -8.47 -17.80 -6.54
CA MET A 441 -7.15 -18.02 -5.95
C MET A 441 -7.17 -19.14 -4.91
N LEU A 442 -6.32 -20.14 -5.13
CA LEU A 442 -6.12 -21.26 -4.21
C LEU A 442 -4.64 -21.32 -3.82
N MET A 443 -4.32 -20.83 -2.62
CA MET A 443 -2.96 -20.71 -2.09
C MET A 443 -2.76 -21.61 -0.87
N LEU A 444 -2.12 -22.75 -1.12
CA LEU A 444 -2.01 -23.88 -0.20
C LEU A 444 -0.56 -24.22 0.16
N SER A 445 0.40 -23.46 -0.35
CA SER A 445 1.84 -23.75 -0.22
C SER A 445 2.32 -23.92 1.22
N ASP A 446 3.44 -24.61 1.42
CA ASP A 446 4.07 -24.82 2.73
C ASP A 446 3.11 -25.45 3.76
N ASN A 447 2.60 -26.63 3.43
CA ASN A 447 1.72 -27.44 4.27
C ASN A 447 2.08 -28.93 4.11
N SER A 448 1.18 -29.83 4.47
CA SER A 448 1.31 -31.29 4.38
C SER A 448 0.14 -31.91 3.62
N PHE A 449 -0.43 -31.19 2.64
CA PHE A 449 -1.53 -31.68 1.82
C PHE A 449 -1.11 -32.86 0.94
N ILE A 450 -2.02 -33.81 0.76
CA ILE A 450 -1.86 -35.02 -0.06
C ILE A 450 -2.96 -35.09 -1.12
N GLY A 451 -2.83 -36.06 -2.03
CA GLY A 451 -3.78 -36.32 -3.10
C GLY A 451 -3.20 -35.97 -4.46
N GLU A 452 -4.03 -36.11 -5.50
CA GLU A 452 -3.65 -35.86 -6.89
C GLU A 452 -4.27 -34.57 -7.41
N LEU A 453 -3.68 -34.01 -8.47
CA LEU A 453 -4.26 -32.88 -9.20
C LEU A 453 -5.54 -33.31 -9.93
N PRO A 454 -6.62 -32.50 -9.91
CA PRO A 454 -7.90 -32.87 -10.51
C PRO A 454 -7.89 -32.71 -12.02
N GLU A 455 -8.70 -33.50 -12.75
CA GLU A 455 -8.89 -33.32 -14.20
C GLU A 455 -9.51 -31.95 -14.55
N LEU A 456 -10.34 -31.39 -13.67
CA LEU A 456 -11.04 -30.12 -13.88
C LEU A 456 -10.72 -29.13 -12.74
N LEU A 457 -10.49 -27.87 -13.12
CA LEU A 457 -10.41 -26.74 -12.21
C LEU A 457 -11.59 -25.79 -12.42
N SER A 458 -11.83 -24.94 -11.43
CA SER A 458 -12.73 -23.80 -11.50
C SER A 458 -12.39 -23.00 -12.74
N TRP A 459 -13.42 -22.66 -13.50
CA TRP A 459 -13.24 -21.86 -14.71
C TRP A 459 -12.68 -20.48 -14.38
N ASN A 460 -12.92 -19.91 -13.19
CA ASN A 460 -12.42 -18.59 -12.81
C ASN A 460 -11.03 -18.62 -12.14
N LEU A 461 -10.45 -19.81 -11.94
CA LEU A 461 -9.20 -19.95 -11.20
C LEU A 461 -8.03 -19.38 -12.01
N SER A 462 -7.41 -18.32 -11.47
CA SER A 462 -6.27 -17.64 -12.08
C SER A 462 -4.95 -18.00 -11.42
N ARG A 463 -4.96 -18.35 -10.12
CA ARG A 463 -3.75 -18.64 -9.35
C ARG A 463 -3.91 -19.91 -8.51
N LEU A 464 -3.06 -20.90 -8.79
CA LEU A 464 -2.92 -22.13 -8.02
C LEU A 464 -1.51 -22.25 -7.48
N GLU A 465 -1.38 -22.20 -6.15
CA GLU A 465 -0.11 -22.42 -5.45
C GLU A 465 -0.25 -23.60 -4.48
N ILE A 466 0.54 -24.65 -4.72
CA ILE A 466 0.55 -25.87 -3.92
C ILE A 466 1.99 -26.30 -3.58
N SER A 467 2.96 -25.41 -3.74
CA SER A 467 4.37 -25.70 -3.52
C SER A 467 4.65 -26.17 -2.10
N ASN A 468 5.69 -27.00 -1.89
CA ASN A 468 6.08 -27.52 -0.58
C ASN A 468 4.93 -28.27 0.13
N ASN A 469 4.42 -29.32 -0.52
CA ASN A 469 3.39 -30.22 -0.02
C ASN A 469 3.75 -31.67 -0.40
N MET A 470 2.78 -32.59 -0.29
CA MET A 470 2.92 -34.01 -0.64
C MET A 470 1.93 -34.44 -1.74
N PHE A 471 1.57 -33.53 -2.66
CA PHE A 471 0.74 -33.88 -3.82
C PHE A 471 1.47 -34.90 -4.70
N SER A 472 0.77 -35.95 -5.12
CA SER A 472 1.31 -37.08 -5.87
C SER A 472 0.55 -37.30 -7.19
N GLY A 473 0.92 -38.33 -7.94
CA GLY A 473 0.27 -38.66 -9.21
C GLY A 473 0.77 -37.81 -10.37
N LYS A 474 0.14 -37.97 -11.53
CA LYS A 474 0.50 -37.25 -12.76
C LYS A 474 -0.15 -35.87 -12.82
N ILE A 475 0.42 -34.97 -13.60
CA ILE A 475 -0.32 -33.80 -14.10
C ILE A 475 -1.36 -34.35 -15.10
N PRO A 476 -2.67 -34.11 -14.91
CA PRO A 476 -3.72 -34.74 -15.71
C PRO A 476 -3.80 -34.17 -17.13
N GLU A 477 -4.30 -34.96 -18.07
CA GLU A 477 -4.55 -34.53 -19.46
C GLU A 477 -5.70 -33.50 -19.53
N GLY A 478 -6.63 -33.55 -18.56
CA GLY A 478 -7.65 -32.53 -18.36
C GLY A 478 -7.09 -31.13 -18.04
N ALA A 479 -5.78 -30.97 -17.83
CA ALA A 479 -5.13 -29.66 -17.69
C ALA A 479 -5.40 -28.71 -18.86
N SER A 480 -5.72 -29.22 -20.04
CA SER A 480 -6.23 -28.46 -21.19
C SER A 480 -7.46 -27.57 -20.88
N SER A 481 -8.23 -27.93 -19.86
CA SER A 481 -9.43 -27.21 -19.42
C SER A 481 -9.15 -26.00 -18.51
N TRP A 482 -7.93 -25.84 -17.99
CA TRP A 482 -7.56 -24.82 -16.99
C TRP A 482 -7.31 -23.44 -17.61
N ARG A 483 -8.19 -23.01 -18.52
CA ARG A 483 -7.92 -21.91 -19.49
C ARG A 483 -7.62 -20.54 -18.88
N ASN A 484 -8.15 -20.25 -17.70
CA ASN A 484 -7.93 -18.95 -17.04
C ASN A 484 -6.72 -18.94 -16.10
N LEU A 485 -6.01 -20.07 -15.96
CA LEU A 485 -4.85 -20.16 -15.09
C LEU A 485 -3.71 -19.29 -15.60
N VAL A 486 -3.26 -18.38 -14.75
CA VAL A 486 -2.14 -17.45 -15.00
C VAL A 486 -0.88 -17.93 -14.28
N VAL A 487 -1.03 -18.52 -13.10
CA VAL A 487 0.06 -18.98 -12.24
C VAL A 487 -0.21 -20.39 -11.74
N LEU A 488 0.74 -21.29 -12.01
CA LEU A 488 0.81 -22.62 -11.44
C LEU A 488 2.16 -22.81 -10.75
N GLU A 489 2.13 -22.81 -9.41
CA GLU A 489 3.29 -23.11 -8.58
C GLU A 489 3.06 -24.44 -7.84
N ALA A 490 3.77 -25.48 -8.23
CA ALA A 490 3.67 -26.82 -7.65
C ALA A 490 5.05 -27.42 -7.33
N SER A 491 6.02 -26.56 -7.01
CA SER A 491 7.39 -26.94 -6.67
C SER A 491 7.43 -27.82 -5.41
N ASN A 492 8.42 -28.69 -5.31
CA ASN A 492 8.69 -29.51 -4.12
C ASN A 492 7.46 -30.31 -3.65
N ASN A 493 7.00 -31.21 -4.52
CA ASN A 493 5.91 -32.16 -4.30
C ASN A 493 6.35 -33.57 -4.74
N LEU A 494 5.42 -34.51 -4.82
CA LEU A 494 5.64 -35.89 -5.26
C LEU A 494 5.05 -36.17 -6.66
N LEU A 495 4.84 -35.12 -7.48
CA LEU A 495 4.26 -35.25 -8.82
C LEU A 495 5.17 -36.09 -9.72
N ASN A 496 4.59 -37.00 -10.50
CA ASN A 496 5.31 -37.95 -11.35
C ASN A 496 4.73 -38.00 -12.77
N GLY A 497 5.21 -38.95 -13.58
CA GLY A 497 4.80 -39.06 -14.99
C GLY A 497 5.46 -37.99 -15.86
N THR A 498 4.82 -37.63 -16.96
CA THR A 498 5.32 -36.63 -17.93
C THR A 498 4.62 -35.29 -17.77
N ILE A 499 5.23 -34.21 -18.26
CA ILE A 499 4.52 -32.93 -18.45
C ILE A 499 3.59 -33.11 -19.66
N PRO A 500 2.25 -33.06 -19.51
CA PRO A 500 1.33 -33.33 -20.60
C PRO A 500 1.36 -32.21 -21.65
N GLN A 501 1.15 -32.58 -22.90
CA GLN A 501 1.09 -31.66 -24.03
C GLN A 501 -0.09 -30.68 -23.88
N GLU A 502 -1.15 -31.11 -23.21
CA GLU A 502 -2.35 -30.37 -22.87
C GLU A 502 -2.07 -29.17 -21.95
N LEU A 503 -0.95 -29.15 -21.22
CA LEU A 503 -0.57 -27.99 -20.42
C LEU A 503 -0.06 -26.83 -21.30
N THR A 504 0.44 -27.12 -22.52
CA THR A 504 1.00 -26.09 -23.42
C THR A 504 -0.04 -25.19 -24.05
N ILE A 505 -1.32 -25.59 -24.03
CA ILE A 505 -2.40 -24.83 -24.67
C ILE A 505 -3.02 -23.76 -23.76
N LEU A 506 -2.52 -23.60 -22.53
CA LEU A 506 -3.04 -22.61 -21.58
C LEU A 506 -2.69 -21.18 -22.04
N PRO A 507 -3.68 -20.35 -22.40
CA PRO A 507 -3.44 -19.10 -23.13
C PRO A 507 -2.83 -18.01 -22.26
N ASN A 508 -3.15 -18.00 -20.97
CA ASN A 508 -2.78 -16.94 -20.04
C ASN A 508 -1.67 -17.34 -19.07
N LEU A 509 -1.14 -18.57 -19.17
CA LEU A 509 -0.15 -19.09 -18.23
C LEU A 509 1.17 -18.31 -18.37
N THR A 510 1.54 -17.60 -17.30
CA THR A 510 2.77 -16.79 -17.24
C THR A 510 3.85 -17.43 -16.38
N THR A 511 3.45 -18.18 -15.35
CA THR A 511 4.35 -18.79 -14.36
C THR A 511 4.04 -20.27 -14.25
N LEU A 512 5.05 -21.10 -14.53
CA LEU A 512 4.98 -22.54 -14.37
C LEU A 512 6.18 -23.06 -13.59
N PHE A 513 5.97 -23.39 -12.32
CA PHE A 513 6.98 -23.99 -11.47
C PHE A 513 6.58 -25.41 -11.07
N LEU A 514 7.41 -26.36 -11.47
CA LEU A 514 7.26 -27.79 -11.22
C LEU A 514 8.57 -28.40 -10.69
N ASP A 515 9.50 -27.57 -10.22
CA ASP A 515 10.81 -28.02 -9.75
C ASP A 515 10.71 -28.91 -8.50
N ARG A 516 11.75 -29.72 -8.25
CA ARG A 516 11.83 -30.64 -7.10
C ARG A 516 10.65 -31.61 -7.02
N ASN A 517 10.30 -32.23 -8.14
CA ASN A 517 9.29 -33.28 -8.23
C ASN A 517 9.93 -34.59 -8.72
N ARG A 518 9.10 -35.54 -9.17
CA ARG A 518 9.51 -36.83 -9.77
C ARG A 518 9.08 -36.92 -11.24
N LEU A 519 8.98 -35.79 -11.93
CA LEU A 519 8.57 -35.72 -13.34
C LEU A 519 9.66 -36.34 -14.23
N SER A 520 9.25 -36.95 -15.33
CA SER A 520 10.09 -37.73 -16.24
C SER A 520 9.65 -37.55 -17.70
N GLY A 521 10.29 -38.25 -18.63
CA GLY A 521 10.03 -38.10 -20.06
C GLY A 521 10.60 -36.80 -20.64
N SER A 522 10.21 -36.43 -21.85
CA SER A 522 10.69 -35.22 -22.53
C SER A 522 9.78 -34.02 -22.31
N LEU A 523 10.33 -32.82 -22.53
CA LEU A 523 9.51 -31.61 -22.64
C LEU A 523 8.50 -31.74 -23.82
N PRO A 524 7.28 -31.17 -23.70
CA PRO A 524 6.24 -31.26 -24.75
C PRO A 524 6.69 -30.78 -26.14
N SER A 525 6.17 -31.40 -27.20
CA SER A 525 6.56 -31.11 -28.58
C SER A 525 5.95 -29.83 -29.17
N ASP A 526 4.81 -29.35 -28.66
CA ASP A 526 4.25 -28.02 -29.02
C ASP A 526 4.32 -27.04 -27.86
N ILE A 527 5.48 -27.02 -27.22
CA ILE A 527 5.85 -26.06 -26.19
C ILE A 527 5.67 -24.59 -26.64
N ILE A 528 5.73 -24.32 -27.95
CA ILE A 528 5.51 -22.99 -28.54
C ILE A 528 4.11 -22.40 -28.29
N SER A 529 3.14 -23.23 -27.90
CA SER A 529 1.77 -22.80 -27.60
C SER A 529 1.65 -21.94 -26.34
N TRP A 530 2.67 -21.95 -25.46
CA TRP A 530 2.77 -21.11 -24.26
C TRP A 530 3.07 -19.63 -24.57
N LYS A 531 2.16 -18.95 -25.27
CA LYS A 531 2.38 -17.58 -25.77
C LYS A 531 2.66 -16.54 -24.69
N ALA A 532 2.13 -16.72 -23.48
CA ALA A 532 2.28 -15.78 -22.37
C ALA A 532 3.34 -16.19 -21.33
N LEU A 533 3.98 -17.35 -21.49
CA LEU A 533 4.84 -17.93 -20.44
C LEU A 533 6.12 -17.13 -20.28
N ASN A 534 6.34 -16.63 -19.06
CA ASN A 534 7.49 -15.84 -18.67
C ASN A 534 8.49 -16.62 -17.79
N PHE A 535 8.00 -17.50 -16.91
CA PHE A 535 8.83 -18.32 -16.02
C PHE A 535 8.53 -19.79 -16.22
N LEU A 536 9.59 -20.53 -16.54
CA LEU A 536 9.58 -21.99 -16.57
C LEU A 536 10.66 -22.53 -15.66
N ASN A 537 10.26 -23.20 -14.59
CA ASN A 537 11.17 -23.94 -13.71
C ASN A 537 10.71 -25.38 -13.59
N VAL A 538 11.52 -26.30 -14.12
CA VAL A 538 11.31 -27.75 -14.00
C VAL A 538 12.56 -28.44 -13.44
N SER A 539 13.41 -27.69 -12.74
CA SER A 539 14.67 -28.19 -12.18
C SER A 539 14.47 -29.29 -11.14
N HIS A 540 15.53 -30.05 -10.83
CA HIS A 540 15.47 -31.15 -9.86
C HIS A 540 14.34 -32.17 -10.16
N ASN A 541 14.33 -32.70 -11.38
CA ASN A 541 13.40 -33.75 -11.82
C ASN A 541 14.18 -34.85 -12.59
N ALA A 542 13.48 -35.75 -13.26
CA ALA A 542 14.04 -36.76 -14.17
C ALA A 542 13.68 -36.48 -15.64
N ILE A 543 13.54 -35.21 -16.03
CA ILE A 543 13.23 -34.83 -17.42
C ILE A 543 14.42 -35.22 -18.31
N SER A 544 14.14 -35.89 -19.42
CA SER A 544 15.10 -36.51 -20.33
C SER A 544 14.88 -36.06 -21.78
N GLY A 545 15.72 -36.54 -22.70
CA GLY A 545 15.66 -36.15 -24.11
C GLY A 545 16.33 -34.81 -24.37
N GLN A 546 16.04 -34.22 -25.53
CA GLN A 546 16.66 -32.97 -25.97
C GLN A 546 15.81 -31.74 -25.59
N ILE A 547 16.44 -30.58 -25.45
CA ILE A 547 15.74 -29.30 -25.34
C ILE A 547 15.05 -29.02 -26.69
N PRO A 548 13.71 -28.91 -26.76
CA PRO A 548 13.02 -28.72 -28.04
C PRO A 548 13.38 -27.37 -28.67
N GLY A 549 13.81 -27.37 -29.94
CA GLY A 549 14.13 -26.11 -30.65
C GLY A 549 12.95 -25.12 -30.71
N LYS A 550 11.70 -25.61 -30.64
CA LYS A 550 10.50 -24.77 -30.56
C LYS A 550 10.42 -23.93 -29.27
N LEU A 551 11.05 -24.37 -28.17
CA LEU A 551 11.13 -23.62 -26.90
C LEU A 551 11.80 -22.26 -27.11
N CYS A 552 12.79 -22.22 -28.01
CA CYS A 552 13.60 -21.06 -28.35
C CYS A 552 12.82 -19.92 -29.04
N PHE A 553 11.54 -20.14 -29.38
CA PHE A 553 10.69 -19.16 -30.06
C PHE A 553 9.53 -18.67 -29.18
N LEU A 554 9.56 -18.97 -27.88
CA LEU A 554 8.57 -18.45 -26.94
C LEU A 554 8.72 -16.93 -26.79
N PRO A 555 7.70 -16.12 -27.14
CA PRO A 555 7.85 -14.68 -27.33
C PRO A 555 8.08 -13.93 -26.02
N SER A 556 7.66 -14.53 -24.92
CA SER A 556 7.68 -13.91 -23.59
C SER A 556 8.52 -14.71 -22.60
N LEU A 557 9.32 -15.71 -22.97
CA LEU A 557 10.10 -16.46 -21.97
C LEU A 557 11.30 -15.65 -21.45
N SER A 558 11.43 -15.50 -20.13
CA SER A 558 12.58 -14.85 -19.48
C SER A 558 13.38 -15.78 -18.59
N GLU A 559 12.71 -16.61 -17.81
CA GLU A 559 13.40 -17.59 -16.97
C GLU A 559 13.22 -18.97 -17.51
N LEU A 560 14.36 -19.64 -17.58
CA LEU A 560 14.42 -21.03 -17.89
C LEU A 560 15.38 -21.72 -16.93
N ASP A 561 14.81 -22.47 -15.99
CA ASP A 561 15.58 -23.38 -15.16
C ASP A 561 15.19 -24.84 -15.48
N LEU A 562 16.12 -25.52 -16.14
CA LEU A 562 16.06 -26.94 -16.48
C LEU A 562 17.17 -27.74 -15.76
N SER A 563 17.82 -27.14 -14.76
CA SER A 563 18.97 -27.76 -14.09
C SER A 563 18.60 -29.02 -13.31
N GLU A 564 19.60 -29.86 -13.02
CA GLU A 564 19.42 -31.10 -12.25
C GLU A 564 18.34 -32.00 -12.85
N ASN A 565 18.55 -32.37 -14.12
CA ASN A 565 17.69 -33.25 -14.91
C ASN A 565 18.57 -34.24 -15.72
N GLN A 566 17.96 -34.99 -16.63
CA GLN A 566 18.60 -35.98 -17.50
C GLN A 566 18.62 -35.51 -18.97
N LEU A 567 18.58 -34.20 -19.23
CA LEU A 567 18.57 -33.66 -20.59
C LEU A 567 19.88 -33.98 -21.31
N SER A 568 19.78 -34.36 -22.58
CA SER A 568 20.91 -34.80 -23.41
C SER A 568 20.97 -34.03 -24.74
N SER A 569 21.91 -34.41 -25.61
CA SER A 569 22.14 -33.78 -26.91
C SER A 569 22.71 -32.35 -26.80
N GLN A 570 22.71 -31.61 -27.92
CA GLN A 570 23.25 -30.27 -28.01
C GLN A 570 22.25 -29.23 -27.49
N ILE A 571 22.76 -28.14 -26.93
CA ILE A 571 21.96 -26.95 -26.62
C ILE A 571 21.58 -26.31 -27.96
N PRO A 572 20.28 -26.14 -28.28
CA PRO A 572 19.87 -25.50 -29.53
C PRO A 572 20.49 -24.11 -29.67
N PRO A 573 21.22 -23.80 -30.75
CA PRO A 573 21.80 -22.46 -30.95
C PRO A 573 20.74 -21.36 -30.93
N GLN A 574 19.53 -21.68 -31.37
CA GLN A 574 18.36 -20.78 -31.36
C GLN A 574 17.97 -20.34 -29.95
N LEU A 575 18.43 -21.01 -28.89
CA LEU A 575 18.15 -20.60 -27.51
C LEU A 575 18.66 -19.17 -27.24
N GLY A 576 19.72 -18.73 -27.93
CA GLY A 576 20.21 -17.36 -27.89
C GLY A 576 19.25 -16.31 -28.48
N PHE A 577 18.18 -16.71 -29.18
CA PHE A 577 17.14 -15.80 -29.66
C PHE A 577 16.22 -15.32 -28.53
N LEU A 578 16.13 -16.09 -27.46
CA LEU A 578 15.37 -15.69 -26.28
C LEU A 578 16.14 -14.63 -25.49
N LYS A 579 15.45 -13.59 -25.04
CA LYS A 579 15.99 -12.59 -24.12
C LYS A 579 15.91 -13.11 -22.68
N LEU A 580 16.62 -14.22 -22.43
CA LEU A 580 16.65 -14.84 -21.13
C LEU A 580 17.41 -13.99 -20.14
N THR A 581 16.90 -14.05 -18.93
CA THR A 581 17.28 -13.19 -17.83
C THR A 581 17.88 -14.05 -16.71
N SER A 582 17.35 -15.26 -16.58
CA SER A 582 17.95 -16.35 -15.85
C SER A 582 17.88 -17.58 -16.75
N LEU A 583 19.03 -18.21 -16.93
CA LEU A 583 19.15 -19.50 -17.58
C LEU A 583 19.92 -20.41 -16.63
N ASN A 584 19.44 -21.62 -16.41
CA ASN A 584 20.16 -22.64 -15.68
C ASN A 584 19.91 -24.01 -16.30
N LEU A 585 20.96 -24.59 -16.89
CA LEU A 585 20.98 -25.91 -17.53
C LEU A 585 22.00 -26.84 -16.83
N SER A 586 22.48 -26.46 -15.65
CA SER A 586 23.54 -27.18 -14.95
C SER A 586 23.09 -28.57 -14.54
N SER A 587 24.06 -29.47 -14.30
CA SER A 587 23.80 -30.83 -13.82
C SER A 587 22.84 -31.62 -14.73
N ASN A 588 23.19 -31.73 -16.01
CA ASN A 588 22.48 -32.51 -17.03
C ASN A 588 23.48 -33.40 -17.82
N HIS A 589 23.03 -34.02 -18.92
CA HIS A 589 23.84 -34.81 -19.85
C HIS A 589 24.06 -34.11 -21.20
N LEU A 590 24.06 -32.77 -21.21
CA LEU A 590 24.21 -31.96 -22.41
C LEU A 590 25.62 -32.10 -22.99
N SER A 591 25.73 -31.91 -24.30
CA SER A 591 26.96 -32.14 -25.07
C SER A 591 27.16 -31.11 -26.19
N GLY A 592 28.38 -31.00 -26.70
CA GLY A 592 28.70 -30.06 -27.77
C GLY A 592 29.08 -28.67 -27.27
N SER A 593 29.11 -27.69 -28.18
CA SER A 593 29.52 -26.32 -27.86
C SER A 593 28.39 -25.53 -27.22
N ILE A 594 28.72 -24.73 -26.21
CA ILE A 594 27.80 -23.71 -25.66
C ILE A 594 27.53 -22.64 -26.73
N PRO A 595 26.28 -22.21 -26.96
CA PRO A 595 25.99 -21.11 -27.88
C PRO A 595 26.73 -19.84 -27.47
N ILE A 596 27.32 -19.14 -28.45
CA ILE A 596 28.24 -18.02 -28.20
C ILE A 596 27.59 -16.87 -27.42
N GLU A 597 26.28 -16.71 -27.56
CA GLU A 597 25.47 -15.72 -26.85
C GLU A 597 25.50 -15.91 -25.32
N PHE A 598 25.77 -17.14 -24.86
CA PHE A 598 25.87 -17.50 -23.44
C PHE A 598 27.31 -17.73 -22.97
N GLU A 599 28.32 -17.55 -23.83
CA GLU A 599 29.73 -17.67 -23.45
C GLU A 599 30.24 -16.42 -22.70
N ASN A 600 29.70 -16.16 -21.51
CA ASN A 600 30.13 -15.09 -20.60
C ASN A 600 30.01 -15.53 -19.13
N ASP A 601 30.78 -14.89 -18.25
CA ASP A 601 30.93 -15.25 -16.82
C ASP A 601 29.62 -15.29 -16.05
N ALA A 602 28.67 -14.54 -16.58
CA ALA A 602 27.40 -14.33 -16.00
C ALA A 602 26.58 -15.65 -16.11
N TYR A 603 26.60 -16.33 -17.27
CA TYR A 603 25.98 -17.66 -17.47
C TYR A 603 26.92 -18.83 -17.10
N ALA A 604 28.10 -18.56 -16.53
CA ALA A 604 29.08 -19.60 -16.21
C ALA A 604 28.52 -20.72 -15.34
N LYS A 605 27.71 -20.36 -14.35
CA LYS A 605 27.08 -21.32 -13.44
C LYS A 605 25.99 -22.15 -14.12
N SER A 606 25.40 -21.62 -15.19
CA SER A 606 24.27 -22.23 -15.90
C SER A 606 24.63 -23.51 -16.64
N PHE A 607 25.91 -23.82 -16.84
CA PHE A 607 26.35 -24.99 -17.62
C PHE A 607 27.22 -25.97 -16.82
N LEU A 608 27.45 -25.71 -15.53
CA LEU A 608 28.26 -26.57 -14.67
C LEU A 608 27.72 -28.01 -14.63
N ASN A 609 28.58 -28.97 -14.30
CA ASN A 609 28.24 -30.39 -14.19
C ASN A 609 27.64 -31.03 -15.46
N ASN A 610 27.99 -30.51 -16.64
CA ASN A 610 27.73 -31.15 -17.93
C ASN A 610 29.07 -31.54 -18.58
N PRO A 611 29.59 -32.76 -18.36
CA PRO A 611 30.98 -33.12 -18.68
C PRO A 611 31.31 -33.13 -20.19
N ARG A 612 30.29 -33.19 -21.05
CA ARG A 612 30.43 -33.21 -22.52
C ARG A 612 30.21 -31.85 -23.18
N LEU A 613 29.93 -30.80 -22.40
CA LEU A 613 29.90 -29.44 -22.91
C LEU A 613 31.33 -28.89 -23.04
N CYS A 614 31.52 -28.05 -24.05
CA CYS A 614 32.74 -27.31 -24.24
C CYS A 614 32.43 -25.83 -24.55
N ALA A 615 33.38 -24.94 -24.25
CA ALA A 615 33.31 -23.53 -24.59
C ALA A 615 34.53 -23.11 -25.40
N ASN A 616 34.38 -22.10 -26.25
CA ASN A 616 35.52 -21.53 -27.00
C ASN A 616 36.26 -20.47 -26.18
N ARG A 617 35.57 -19.80 -25.25
CA ARG A 617 36.16 -18.82 -24.33
C ARG A 617 36.63 -19.46 -23.01
N PRO A 618 37.83 -19.11 -22.52
CA PRO A 618 38.42 -19.73 -21.32
C PRO A 618 37.76 -19.34 -19.98
N SER A 619 36.76 -18.44 -19.97
CA SER A 619 36.25 -17.84 -18.73
C SER A 619 35.20 -18.68 -17.97
N LEU A 620 34.80 -19.83 -18.51
CA LEU A 620 33.67 -20.63 -18.00
C LEU A 620 34.07 -21.85 -17.14
N ASN A 621 35.36 -22.11 -16.89
CA ASN A 621 35.83 -23.34 -16.22
C ASN A 621 35.28 -24.65 -16.86
N ILE A 622 35.03 -24.62 -18.16
CA ILE A 622 34.54 -25.74 -18.98
C ILE A 622 35.60 -26.10 -20.02
N ASN A 623 35.65 -27.37 -20.44
CA ASN A 623 36.63 -27.87 -21.40
C ASN A 623 36.64 -27.03 -22.69
N ASN A 624 37.83 -26.74 -23.22
CA ASN A 624 37.96 -25.98 -24.47
C ASN A 624 37.60 -26.85 -25.68
N CYS A 625 36.68 -26.37 -26.54
CA CYS A 625 36.27 -27.10 -27.75
C CYS A 625 37.44 -27.34 -28.74
N ASN A 626 38.52 -26.55 -28.64
CA ASN A 626 39.71 -26.68 -29.48
C ASN A 626 40.77 -27.65 -28.93
N SER A 627 40.52 -28.28 -27.77
CA SER A 627 41.39 -29.36 -27.30
C SER A 627 41.15 -30.61 -28.15
N LYS A 628 42.11 -30.96 -29.02
CA LYS A 628 42.10 -32.25 -29.73
C LYS A 628 41.93 -33.36 -28.69
N LEU A 629 40.94 -34.24 -28.88
CA LEU A 629 40.82 -35.49 -28.14
C LEU A 629 42.19 -36.18 -28.09
N GLN A 630 42.85 -36.15 -26.93
CA GLN A 630 43.87 -37.14 -26.66
C GLN A 630 43.14 -38.47 -26.48
N ASN A 631 43.36 -39.38 -27.44
CA ASN A 631 43.09 -40.79 -27.24
C ASN A 631 43.67 -41.25 -25.89
N PRO A 632 43.00 -42.14 -25.15
CA PRO A 632 43.55 -42.67 -23.92
C PRO A 632 44.84 -43.41 -24.27
N SER A 633 45.97 -42.88 -23.83
CA SER A 633 47.23 -43.62 -23.89
C SER A 633 47.11 -44.80 -22.94
N LYS A 634 47.44 -45.99 -23.45
CA LYS A 634 47.55 -47.23 -22.69
C LYS A 634 48.38 -46.97 -21.43
N THR A 635 47.73 -46.94 -20.27
CA THR A 635 48.41 -46.91 -18.98
C THR A 635 48.83 -48.33 -18.62
N SER A 636 50.14 -48.49 -18.45
CA SER A 636 50.81 -49.70 -18.02
C SER A 636 50.22 -50.26 -16.73
N HIS A 637 49.93 -51.56 -16.70
CA HIS A 637 49.34 -52.31 -15.58
C HIS A 637 50.18 -52.33 -14.28
N GLN A 638 51.29 -51.59 -14.19
CA GLN A 638 52.16 -51.56 -13.01
C GLN A 638 51.81 -50.47 -11.98
N LEU A 639 50.94 -49.49 -12.31
CA LEU A 639 50.54 -48.41 -11.38
C LEU A 639 49.27 -48.71 -10.55
N MET A 640 48.44 -49.67 -10.97
CA MET A 640 47.20 -50.04 -10.24
C MET A 640 47.45 -50.82 -8.94
N ALA A 641 48.56 -51.55 -8.83
CA ALA A 641 48.88 -52.35 -7.64
C ALA A 641 49.32 -51.49 -6.43
N TRP A 642 49.96 -50.35 -6.69
CA TRP A 642 50.41 -49.42 -5.65
C TRP A 642 49.26 -48.59 -5.07
N LEU A 643 48.27 -48.22 -5.90
CA LEU A 643 47.11 -47.43 -5.47
C LEU A 643 46.14 -48.25 -4.59
N ILE A 644 45.95 -49.53 -4.87
CA ILE A 644 45.06 -50.40 -4.06
C ILE A 644 45.64 -50.65 -2.66
N SER A 645 46.97 -50.76 -2.55
CA SER A 645 47.66 -50.96 -1.26
C SER A 645 47.64 -49.70 -0.38
N LEU A 646 47.73 -48.52 -1.00
CA LEU A 646 47.67 -47.23 -0.29
C LEU A 646 46.25 -46.92 0.22
N VAL A 647 45.22 -47.23 -0.58
CA VAL A 647 43.82 -47.00 -0.21
C VAL A 647 43.39 -47.91 0.95
N MET A 648 43.83 -49.17 0.97
CA MET A 648 43.52 -50.10 2.06
C MET A 648 44.17 -49.69 3.40
N ALA A 649 45.38 -49.12 3.37
CA ALA A 649 46.05 -48.61 4.55
C ALA A 649 45.40 -47.33 5.10
N VAL A 650 44.93 -46.44 4.22
CA VAL A 650 44.23 -45.20 4.59
C VAL A 650 42.84 -45.50 5.18
N VAL A 651 42.12 -46.47 4.62
CA VAL A 651 40.81 -46.90 5.15
C VAL A 651 40.96 -47.56 6.52
N LEU A 652 42.00 -48.38 6.74
CA LEU A 652 42.26 -48.99 8.04
C LEU A 652 42.68 -47.94 9.09
N GLY A 653 43.48 -46.95 8.69
CA GLY A 653 43.84 -45.81 9.54
C GLY A 653 42.66 -44.93 9.92
N LEU A 654 41.72 -44.70 8.99
CA LEU A 654 40.48 -43.96 9.25
C LEU A 654 39.52 -44.71 10.16
N LEU A 655 39.47 -46.04 10.09
CA LEU A 655 38.63 -46.85 10.98
C LEU A 655 39.17 -46.87 12.41
N ILE A 656 40.50 -46.91 12.57
CA ILE A 656 41.16 -46.82 13.89
C ILE A 656 41.01 -45.40 14.47
N SER A 657 41.14 -44.35 13.66
CA SER A 657 40.95 -42.98 14.12
C SER A 657 39.50 -42.69 14.53
N LEU A 658 38.51 -43.20 13.78
CA LEU A 658 37.10 -43.09 14.14
C LEU A 658 36.75 -43.88 15.41
N PHE A 659 37.45 -44.99 15.67
CA PHE A 659 37.32 -45.74 16.92
C PHE A 659 37.91 -44.98 18.12
N ILE A 660 39.06 -44.32 17.94
CA ILE A 660 39.69 -43.48 18.99
C ILE A 660 38.85 -42.22 19.26
N ILE A 661 38.30 -41.58 18.22
CA ILE A 661 37.44 -40.39 18.34
C ILE A 661 36.13 -40.72 19.06
N ARG A 662 35.53 -41.90 18.82
CA ARG A 662 34.34 -42.35 19.55
C ARG A 662 34.60 -42.69 21.01
N VAL A 663 35.81 -43.08 21.37
CA VAL A 663 36.19 -43.44 22.75
C VAL A 663 36.66 -42.23 23.56
N TYR A 664 37.21 -41.19 22.92
CA TYR A 664 37.64 -39.94 23.59
C TYR A 664 36.67 -38.77 23.50
N GLY A 665 35.65 -38.83 22.64
CA GLY A 665 34.65 -37.78 22.44
C GLY A 665 33.55 -37.72 23.51
N LYS A 666 33.92 -37.66 24.80
CA LYS A 666 33.00 -37.23 25.86
C LYS A 666 33.73 -36.38 26.90
N ARG A 667 34.14 -35.19 26.50
CA ARG A 667 34.18 -33.98 27.33
C ARG A 667 34.73 -32.80 26.51
N ASN A 668 33.99 -31.69 26.62
CA ASN A 668 34.40 -30.29 26.40
C ASN A 668 35.22 -29.94 25.16
N HIS A 669 34.66 -29.08 24.30
CA HIS A 669 35.37 -27.91 23.82
C HIS A 669 34.40 -26.76 23.51
N GLY A 670 34.55 -25.66 24.24
CA GLY A 670 34.39 -24.32 23.67
C GLY A 670 35.64 -24.06 22.82
N SER A 671 35.45 -23.56 21.61
CA SER A 671 36.52 -23.19 20.68
C SER A 671 36.62 -21.67 20.62
N ASP A 672 37.82 -21.14 20.85
CA ASP A 672 38.22 -19.82 20.35
C ASP A 672 38.03 -19.82 18.83
N SER A 673 37.24 -18.87 18.33
CA SER A 673 36.98 -18.71 16.89
C SER A 673 38.02 -17.77 16.29
N THR A 674 38.82 -18.26 15.34
CA THR A 674 39.71 -17.44 14.51
C THR A 674 38.88 -16.54 13.58
N TRP A 675 39.02 -15.22 13.67
CA TRP A 675 38.32 -14.25 12.82
C TRP A 675 39.09 -13.99 11.53
N ASN A 676 38.38 -13.96 10.39
CA ASN A 676 38.93 -13.63 9.07
C ASN A 676 38.49 -12.22 8.65
N VAL A 677 39.45 -11.35 8.34
CA VAL A 677 39.23 -9.95 7.94
C VAL A 677 39.68 -9.76 6.50
N ILE A 678 38.77 -9.30 5.63
CA ILE A 678 39.07 -8.94 4.24
C ILE A 678 38.94 -7.43 4.10
N GLN A 679 40.05 -6.78 3.75
CA GLN A 679 40.18 -5.33 3.67
C GLN A 679 40.04 -4.83 2.22
N PHE A 680 39.22 -3.79 2.00
CA PHE A 680 39.01 -3.17 0.68
C PHE A 680 39.56 -1.74 0.57
N GLN A 681 39.81 -1.10 1.71
CA GLN A 681 40.36 0.26 1.87
C GLN A 681 41.43 0.28 2.95
N ASN A 682 42.30 1.28 2.99
CA ASN A 682 43.26 1.42 4.10
C ASN A 682 42.53 1.63 5.42
N LEU A 683 42.70 0.70 6.38
CA LEU A 683 42.10 0.75 7.70
C LEU A 683 43.11 1.27 8.71
N ASN A 684 42.61 2.03 9.67
CA ASN A 684 43.33 2.47 10.86
C ASN A 684 42.83 1.73 12.12
N PHE A 685 42.07 0.65 11.97
CA PHE A 685 41.51 -0.17 13.05
C PHE A 685 41.62 -1.68 12.71
N THR A 686 41.48 -2.51 13.73
CA THR A 686 41.52 -3.98 13.68
C THR A 686 40.18 -4.59 14.12
N GLU A 687 39.98 -5.91 13.96
CA GLU A 687 38.75 -6.57 14.43
C GLU A 687 38.55 -6.45 15.96
N SER A 688 39.64 -6.42 16.72
CA SER A 688 39.59 -6.21 18.18
C SER A 688 39.04 -4.84 18.58
N ASP A 689 39.14 -3.84 17.71
CA ASP A 689 38.56 -2.51 17.95
C ASP A 689 37.05 -2.49 17.67
N ILE A 690 36.57 -3.34 16.75
CA ILE A 690 35.19 -3.37 16.29
C ILE A 690 34.29 -4.25 17.16
N LEU A 691 34.75 -5.47 17.49
CA LEU A 691 33.93 -6.47 18.17
C LEU A 691 33.35 -6.01 19.52
N PRO A 692 34.09 -5.30 20.40
CA PRO A 692 33.55 -4.80 21.66
C PRO A 692 32.44 -3.74 21.49
N GLY A 693 32.41 -3.07 20.33
CA GLY A 693 31.43 -2.03 19.99
C GLY A 693 30.06 -2.56 19.59
N LEU A 694 29.90 -3.87 19.34
CA LEU A 694 28.65 -4.50 18.89
C LEU A 694 27.66 -4.73 20.05
N THR A 695 27.26 -3.64 20.70
CA THR A 695 26.36 -3.62 21.85
C THR A 695 25.04 -2.93 21.49
N GLU A 696 23.94 -3.27 22.17
CA GLU A 696 22.61 -2.71 21.87
C GLU A 696 22.56 -1.17 21.95
N LYS A 697 23.38 -0.55 22.80
CA LYS A 697 23.50 0.91 22.93
C LYS A 697 24.05 1.60 21.67
N ASN A 698 24.76 0.86 20.81
CA ASN A 698 25.40 1.38 19.61
C ASN A 698 24.57 1.09 18.34
N VAL A 699 23.39 0.48 18.47
CA VAL A 699 22.53 0.17 17.32
C VAL A 699 21.95 1.45 16.73
N ILE A 700 22.16 1.64 15.42
CA ILE A 700 21.63 2.77 14.65
C ILE A 700 20.56 2.35 13.64
N GLY A 701 20.41 1.04 13.40
CA GLY A 701 19.37 0.49 12.53
C GLY A 701 19.19 -1.02 12.72
N CYS A 702 17.99 -1.54 12.46
CA CYS A 702 17.67 -2.97 12.52
C CYS A 702 16.74 -3.31 11.35
N GLY A 703 17.06 -4.35 10.58
CA GLY A 703 16.33 -4.71 9.36
C GLY A 703 16.34 -6.22 9.08
N GLY A 704 15.80 -6.60 7.92
CA GLY A 704 15.60 -8.01 7.53
C GLY A 704 16.89 -8.82 7.38
N SER A 705 18.02 -8.17 7.13
CA SER A 705 19.32 -8.82 6.96
C SER A 705 20.21 -8.78 8.21
N GLY A 706 19.92 -7.91 9.18
CA GLY A 706 20.74 -7.79 10.38
C GLY A 706 20.51 -6.50 11.20
N LYS A 707 21.42 -6.27 12.16
CA LYS A 707 21.52 -5.01 12.93
C LYS A 707 22.73 -4.20 12.47
N VAL A 708 22.59 -2.87 12.41
CA VAL A 708 23.66 -1.92 12.08
C VAL A 708 24.05 -1.15 13.33
N TYR A 709 25.35 -1.09 13.62
CA TYR A 709 25.94 -0.46 14.79
C TYR A 709 26.83 0.71 14.36
N CYS A 710 26.81 1.81 15.12
CA CYS A 710 27.80 2.87 15.03
C CYS A 710 28.92 2.54 16.02
N VAL A 711 30.11 2.18 15.53
CA VAL A 711 31.23 1.76 16.38
C VAL A 711 32.34 2.78 16.27
N SER A 712 32.66 3.44 17.39
CA SER A 712 33.86 4.23 17.53
C SER A 712 35.08 3.34 17.75
N PHE A 713 36.21 3.72 17.18
CA PHE A 713 37.48 2.99 17.28
C PHE A 713 38.60 3.96 17.67
N ASN A 714 39.65 3.44 18.32
CA ASN A 714 40.84 4.20 18.75
C ASN A 714 40.57 5.45 19.60
N ASN A 715 39.51 5.47 20.44
CA ASN A 715 39.09 6.66 21.21
C ASN A 715 38.90 7.93 20.36
N SER A 716 38.67 7.79 19.05
CA SER A 716 38.40 8.91 18.14
C SER A 716 36.93 9.31 18.15
N LEU A 717 36.63 10.52 17.66
CA LEU A 717 35.26 10.96 17.36
C LEU A 717 34.71 10.32 16.08
N ASP A 718 35.55 9.59 15.34
CA ASP A 718 35.18 8.93 14.11
C ASP A 718 34.57 7.56 14.40
N CYS A 719 33.53 7.23 13.66
CA CYS A 719 32.79 5.98 13.79
C CYS A 719 32.67 5.28 12.45
N VAL A 720 32.54 3.96 12.48
CA VAL A 720 32.15 3.14 11.32
C VAL A 720 30.75 2.58 11.51
N ALA A 721 30.05 2.36 10.40
CA ALA A 721 28.79 1.63 10.41
C ALA A 721 29.07 0.14 10.22
N VAL A 722 28.69 -0.69 11.19
CA VAL A 722 28.93 -2.14 11.18
C VAL A 722 27.61 -2.87 11.08
N LYS A 723 27.35 -3.53 9.95
CA LYS A 723 26.16 -4.37 9.74
C LYS A 723 26.49 -5.81 10.12
N LYS A 724 25.89 -6.30 11.21
CA LYS A 724 25.96 -7.69 11.66
C LYS A 724 24.81 -8.48 11.07
N ILE A 725 25.13 -9.46 10.24
CA ILE A 725 24.13 -10.35 9.62
C ILE A 725 23.51 -11.28 10.66
N TRP A 726 22.21 -11.55 10.56
CA TRP A 726 21.53 -12.50 11.45
C TRP A 726 22.15 -13.90 11.36
N ASN A 727 22.20 -14.61 12.49
CA ASN A 727 22.67 -15.99 12.55
C ASN A 727 21.54 -16.90 13.07
N ASP A 728 20.68 -17.36 12.15
CA ASP A 728 19.61 -18.34 12.40
C ASP A 728 19.76 -19.51 11.41
N LYS A 729 19.83 -20.74 11.93
CA LYS A 729 20.13 -21.99 11.20
C LYS A 729 19.20 -22.30 10.02
N LYS A 730 18.01 -21.68 9.93
CA LYS A 730 17.08 -21.84 8.78
C LYS A 730 17.17 -20.71 7.74
N LEU A 731 17.69 -19.53 8.10
CA LEU A 731 17.79 -18.34 7.22
C LEU A 731 19.15 -18.22 6.51
N GLU A 732 20.07 -19.13 6.83
CA GLU A 732 21.49 -19.01 6.56
C GLU A 732 21.82 -18.86 5.07
N GLU A 733 21.19 -19.63 4.18
CA GLU A 733 21.50 -19.61 2.75
C GLU A 733 21.07 -18.31 2.04
N LYS A 734 19.93 -17.73 2.43
CA LYS A 734 19.44 -16.46 1.84
C LYS A 734 20.31 -15.29 2.28
N LEU A 735 20.56 -15.19 3.58
CA LEU A 735 21.36 -14.11 4.17
C LEU A 735 22.84 -14.19 3.73
N GLU A 736 23.35 -15.39 3.52
CA GLU A 736 24.69 -15.60 2.97
C GLU A 736 24.78 -15.12 1.52
N LYS A 737 23.76 -15.34 0.69
CA LYS A 737 23.71 -14.79 -0.67
C LYS A 737 23.67 -13.27 -0.66
N GLU A 738 22.89 -12.65 0.24
CA GLU A 738 22.83 -11.19 0.38
C GLU A 738 24.19 -10.60 0.81
N PHE A 739 24.84 -11.21 1.82
CA PHE A 739 26.18 -10.83 2.26
C PHE A 739 27.21 -10.92 1.12
N LEU A 740 27.22 -12.02 0.37
CA LEU A 740 28.15 -12.22 -0.74
C LEU A 740 27.90 -11.25 -1.91
N ALA A 741 26.63 -10.93 -2.20
CA ALA A 741 26.28 -9.96 -3.24
C ALA A 741 26.81 -8.57 -2.89
N GLU A 742 26.59 -8.13 -1.66
CA GLU A 742 27.01 -6.82 -1.15
C GLU A 742 28.54 -6.68 -1.16
N VAL A 743 29.27 -7.71 -0.68
CA VAL A 743 30.74 -7.75 -0.75
C VAL A 743 31.21 -7.70 -2.21
N LYS A 744 30.65 -8.54 -3.08
CA LYS A 744 31.08 -8.65 -4.48
C LYS A 744 30.89 -7.32 -5.24
N ILE A 745 29.76 -6.66 -5.05
CA ILE A 745 29.44 -5.43 -5.76
C ILE A 745 30.27 -4.26 -5.22
N LEU A 746 30.21 -3.99 -3.92
CA LEU A 746 30.87 -2.82 -3.33
C LEU A 746 32.40 -2.90 -3.32
N SER A 747 32.98 -4.10 -3.39
CA SER A 747 34.44 -4.23 -3.62
C SER A 747 34.85 -3.92 -5.05
N SER A 748 33.93 -3.96 -6.01
CA SER A 748 34.20 -3.81 -7.45
C SER A 748 33.89 -2.42 -8.03
N ILE A 749 33.19 -1.56 -7.29
CA ILE A 749 32.75 -0.24 -7.75
C ILE A 749 33.16 0.88 -6.81
N ARG A 750 33.36 2.08 -7.34
CA ARG A 750 33.66 3.30 -6.57
C ARG A 750 33.02 4.51 -7.25
N HIS A 751 32.15 5.20 -6.53
CA HIS A 751 31.48 6.41 -7.01
C HIS A 751 31.16 7.33 -5.82
N SER A 752 31.12 8.65 -6.02
CA SER A 752 30.83 9.63 -4.96
C SER A 752 29.43 9.49 -4.36
N ASN A 753 28.50 8.88 -5.10
CA ASN A 753 27.11 8.68 -4.71
C ASN A 753 26.75 7.21 -4.39
N ILE A 754 27.75 6.40 -4.02
CA ILE A 754 27.57 5.01 -3.57
C ILE A 754 28.39 4.81 -2.30
N VAL A 755 27.78 4.19 -1.27
CA VAL A 755 28.43 3.99 0.03
C VAL A 755 29.71 3.17 -0.08
N LYS A 756 30.76 3.57 0.65
CA LYS A 756 32.03 2.83 0.65
C LYS A 756 32.04 1.71 1.68
N LEU A 757 32.28 0.48 1.20
CA LEU A 757 32.63 -0.67 2.03
C LEU A 757 34.13 -0.61 2.39
N LEU A 758 34.46 -0.62 3.68
CA LEU A 758 35.84 -0.54 4.19
C LEU A 758 36.46 -1.93 4.32
N CYS A 759 35.77 -2.86 4.98
CA CYS A 759 36.19 -4.25 5.15
C CYS A 759 35.00 -5.17 5.48
N CYS A 760 35.22 -6.49 5.41
CA CYS A 760 34.33 -7.47 6.01
C CYS A 760 35.07 -8.33 7.05
N ILE A 761 34.38 -8.68 8.12
CA ILE A 761 34.90 -9.47 9.23
C ILE A 761 34.00 -10.70 9.38
N SER A 762 34.57 -11.89 9.38
CA SER A 762 33.80 -13.13 9.38
C SER A 762 34.41 -14.21 10.29
N SER A 763 33.55 -15.05 10.84
CA SER A 763 33.87 -16.30 11.54
C SER A 763 32.81 -17.33 11.17
N ASP A 764 32.97 -18.59 11.61
CA ASP A 764 32.04 -19.69 11.32
C ASP A 764 30.57 -19.35 11.66
N ASN A 765 30.36 -18.47 12.66
CA ASN A 765 29.03 -18.15 13.20
C ASN A 765 28.69 -16.65 13.13
N THR A 766 29.49 -15.79 12.49
CA THR A 766 29.20 -14.35 12.43
C THR A 766 29.79 -13.72 11.17
N LYS A 767 28.99 -12.92 10.48
CA LYS A 767 29.40 -12.17 9.29
C LYS A 767 29.09 -10.68 9.50
N LEU A 768 30.10 -9.83 9.31
CA LEU A 768 30.04 -8.38 9.52
C LEU A 768 30.48 -7.63 8.25
N LEU A 769 29.74 -6.58 7.89
CA LEU A 769 30.11 -5.62 6.84
C LEU A 769 30.39 -4.26 7.49
N VAL A 770 31.55 -3.67 7.22
CA VAL A 770 31.99 -2.41 7.82
C VAL A 770 32.05 -1.31 6.76
N TYR A 771 31.27 -0.25 6.92
CA TYR A 771 31.16 0.88 6.00
C TYR A 771 31.65 2.17 6.65
N GLU A 772 31.87 3.19 5.82
CA GLU A 772 31.94 4.56 6.31
C GLU A 772 30.62 4.98 6.97
N TYR A 773 30.70 5.82 8.01
CA TYR A 773 29.52 6.32 8.71
C TYR A 773 29.07 7.66 8.13
N LEU A 774 27.84 7.71 7.64
CA LEU A 774 27.21 8.91 7.08
C LEU A 774 26.36 9.61 8.14
N LYS A 775 26.83 10.77 8.62
CA LYS A 775 26.34 11.44 9.84
C LYS A 775 24.89 11.91 9.77
N ASN A 776 24.39 12.27 8.59
CA ASN A 776 23.03 12.77 8.44
C ASN A 776 22.00 11.63 8.27
N GLY A 777 22.39 10.36 8.35
CA GLY A 777 21.46 9.24 8.31
C GLY A 777 20.79 9.08 6.94
N SER A 778 19.56 8.55 6.92
CA SER A 778 18.83 8.23 5.70
C SER A 778 17.82 9.32 5.30
N LEU A 779 17.56 9.46 3.99
CA LEU A 779 16.67 10.49 3.44
C LEU A 779 15.23 10.38 3.98
N ASP A 780 14.72 9.17 4.20
CA ASP A 780 13.39 8.97 4.79
C ASP A 780 13.27 9.57 6.20
N GLN A 781 14.34 9.62 6.98
CA GLN A 781 14.33 10.25 8.30
C GLN A 781 14.17 11.78 8.20
N TRP A 782 14.67 12.39 7.13
CA TRP A 782 14.51 13.83 6.88
C TRP A 782 13.14 14.17 6.28
N LEU A 783 12.59 13.31 5.42
CA LEU A 783 11.27 13.53 4.82
C LEU A 783 10.14 13.19 5.80
N HIS A 784 10.26 12.05 6.51
CA HIS A 784 9.17 11.40 7.23
C HIS A 784 9.45 11.17 8.72
N GLY A 785 10.68 11.37 9.17
CA GLY A 785 11.07 11.19 10.57
C GLY A 785 10.55 12.33 11.45
N LYS A 786 10.11 11.97 12.67
CA LYS A 786 9.83 12.97 13.72
C LYS A 786 11.16 13.59 14.16
N SER A 787 11.33 14.89 13.96
CA SER A 787 12.51 15.63 14.40
C SER A 787 12.88 15.27 15.85
N LYS A 788 14.03 14.63 16.07
CA LYS A 788 14.66 14.60 17.39
C LYS A 788 15.15 16.02 17.64
N ALA A 789 14.51 16.72 18.57
CA ALA A 789 15.05 17.96 19.12
C ALA A 789 16.40 17.64 19.77
N SER A 790 17.49 17.90 19.05
CA SER A 790 18.84 17.83 19.60
C SER A 790 19.03 19.01 20.55
N THR A 791 19.14 18.70 21.83
CA THR A 791 19.34 19.64 22.93
C THR A 791 20.77 20.20 22.92
N VAL A 792 21.16 21.02 21.92
CA VAL A 792 22.40 21.81 22.00
C VAL A 792 22.21 23.16 21.30
N SER A 793 22.12 24.21 22.11
CA SER A 793 22.45 25.61 21.81
C SER A 793 21.69 26.35 20.69
N GLY A 794 20.67 27.11 21.11
CA GLY A 794 20.65 28.55 20.82
C GLY A 794 20.41 29.05 19.38
N SER A 795 19.47 28.49 18.62
CA SER A 795 18.67 29.25 17.63
C SER A 795 17.51 28.38 17.12
N VAL A 796 16.28 28.89 17.19
CA VAL A 796 15.07 28.16 16.80
C VAL A 796 14.86 28.32 15.30
N HIS A 797 15.45 27.42 14.51
CA HIS A 797 14.97 27.09 13.16
C HIS A 797 14.81 25.58 13.06
N HIS A 798 13.57 25.10 12.92
CA HIS A 798 13.27 23.70 12.64
C HIS A 798 13.79 23.36 11.24
N ILE A 799 14.82 22.51 11.15
CA ILE A 799 15.54 22.20 9.90
C ILE A 799 14.78 21.12 9.13
N TYR A 800 13.78 21.52 8.32
CA TYR A 800 13.31 20.67 7.24
C TYR A 800 14.32 20.68 6.09
N LEU A 801 14.33 19.62 5.29
CA LEU A 801 15.13 19.56 4.08
C LEU A 801 14.51 20.50 3.03
N ASP A 802 15.10 21.67 2.83
CA ASP A 802 14.65 22.66 1.84
C ASP A 802 14.67 22.10 0.40
N TRP A 803 13.95 22.76 -0.52
CA TRP A 803 13.87 22.30 -1.89
C TRP A 803 15.22 22.21 -2.61
N PRO A 804 16.15 23.18 -2.51
CA PRO A 804 17.48 23.07 -3.11
C PRO A 804 18.24 21.81 -2.67
N LYS A 805 18.22 21.47 -1.37
CA LYS A 805 18.84 20.23 -0.86
C LYS A 805 18.12 18.99 -1.38
N ARG A 806 16.78 18.99 -1.44
CA ARG A 806 16.01 17.88 -2.02
C ARG A 806 16.38 17.62 -3.48
N LEU A 807 16.50 18.69 -4.27
CA LEU A 807 16.89 18.60 -5.67
C LEU A 807 18.35 18.14 -5.82
N HIS A 808 19.27 18.64 -5.00
CA HIS A 808 20.67 18.19 -4.95
C HIS A 808 20.78 16.69 -4.64
N ILE A 809 20.00 16.22 -3.65
CA ILE A 809 19.93 14.81 -3.28
C ILE A 809 19.38 13.96 -4.43
N ALA A 810 18.32 14.41 -5.11
CA ALA A 810 17.78 13.74 -6.29
C ALA A 810 18.83 13.61 -7.41
N VAL A 811 19.58 14.68 -7.68
CA VAL A 811 20.67 14.69 -8.67
C VAL A 811 21.74 13.66 -8.30
N GLY A 812 22.23 13.67 -7.05
CA GLY A 812 23.27 12.74 -6.60
C GLY A 812 22.84 11.27 -6.65
N ALA A 813 21.62 10.97 -6.19
CA ALA A 813 21.07 9.62 -6.26
C ALA A 813 20.85 9.16 -7.71
N ALA A 814 20.37 10.04 -8.60
CA ALA A 814 20.24 9.73 -10.02
C ALA A 814 21.59 9.49 -10.71
N GLN A 815 22.63 10.23 -10.35
CA GLN A 815 24.00 10.03 -10.86
C GLN A 815 24.57 8.69 -10.41
N GLY A 816 24.38 8.31 -9.14
CA GLY A 816 24.79 6.99 -8.63
C GLY A 816 24.10 5.84 -9.35
N LEU A 817 22.78 5.93 -9.56
CA LEU A 817 22.01 4.95 -10.32
C LEU A 817 22.41 4.91 -11.80
N ALA A 818 22.64 6.06 -12.43
CA ALA A 818 23.09 6.14 -13.82
C ALA A 818 24.47 5.48 -14.02
N TYR A 819 25.40 5.69 -13.09
CA TYR A 819 26.70 5.03 -13.08
C TYR A 819 26.55 3.51 -12.98
N MET A 820 25.71 3.01 -12.06
CA MET A 820 25.45 1.56 -11.92
C MET A 820 24.81 0.96 -13.17
N HIS A 821 23.83 1.63 -13.76
CA HIS A 821 23.07 1.10 -14.90
C HIS A 821 23.84 1.16 -16.21
N HIS A 822 24.71 2.16 -16.40
CA HIS A 822 25.23 2.49 -17.73
C HIS A 822 26.75 2.67 -17.82
N ASP A 823 27.46 2.82 -16.70
CA ASP A 823 28.91 3.03 -16.70
C ASP A 823 29.66 1.85 -16.04
N CYS A 824 28.95 1.01 -15.26
CA CYS A 824 29.45 -0.28 -14.79
C CYS A 824 29.31 -1.35 -15.88
N SER A 825 30.34 -2.18 -16.05
CA SER A 825 30.31 -3.34 -16.95
C SER A 825 30.79 -4.59 -16.19
N PRO A 826 29.90 -5.55 -15.88
CA PRO A 826 28.46 -5.59 -16.17
C PRO A 826 27.63 -4.49 -15.47
N SER A 827 26.52 -4.10 -16.08
CA SER A 827 25.53 -3.17 -15.50
C SER A 827 24.98 -3.71 -14.18
N ILE A 828 24.68 -2.86 -13.21
CA ILE A 828 24.28 -3.26 -11.85
C ILE A 828 22.89 -2.72 -11.55
N VAL A 829 21.93 -3.60 -11.24
CA VAL A 829 20.59 -3.21 -10.79
C VAL A 829 20.48 -3.40 -9.29
N HIS A 830 20.07 -2.37 -8.57
CA HIS A 830 20.04 -2.32 -7.12
C HIS A 830 18.88 -3.12 -6.51
N ARG A 831 17.70 -3.10 -7.14
CA ARG A 831 16.47 -3.86 -6.78
C ARG A 831 15.76 -3.46 -5.48
N ASP A 832 16.40 -2.71 -4.59
CA ASP A 832 15.77 -2.15 -3.38
C ASP A 832 16.07 -0.65 -3.22
N VAL A 833 15.90 0.11 -4.30
CA VAL A 833 16.00 1.58 -4.26
C VAL A 833 14.80 2.13 -3.49
N LYS A 834 15.05 2.87 -2.41
CA LYS A 834 14.03 3.51 -1.56
C LYS A 834 14.66 4.63 -0.74
N SER A 835 13.86 5.56 -0.21
CA SER A 835 14.38 6.70 0.54
C SER A 835 15.17 6.32 1.81
N SER A 836 14.89 5.17 2.43
CA SER A 836 15.69 4.66 3.57
C SER A 836 17.06 4.08 3.19
N ASN A 837 17.28 3.79 1.90
CA ASN A 837 18.56 3.31 1.36
C ASN A 837 19.36 4.43 0.67
N ILE A 838 18.89 5.68 0.73
CA ILE A 838 19.66 6.86 0.32
C ILE A 838 20.19 7.53 1.59
N LEU A 839 21.48 7.35 1.84
CA LEU A 839 22.18 7.93 3.00
C LEU A 839 22.81 9.27 2.67
N LEU A 840 22.97 10.13 3.67
CA LEU A 840 23.41 11.51 3.51
C LEU A 840 24.69 11.78 4.31
N ASP A 841 25.72 12.29 3.64
CA ASP A 841 26.92 12.80 4.30
C ASP A 841 26.64 14.17 4.97
N ILE A 842 27.67 14.76 5.59
CA ILE A 842 27.55 16.02 6.33
C ILE A 842 27.19 17.22 5.42
N GLU A 843 27.53 17.15 4.13
CA GLU A 843 27.16 18.11 3.09
C GLU A 843 25.82 17.81 2.39
N PHE A 844 25.06 16.80 2.86
CA PHE A 844 23.82 16.32 2.22
C PHE A 844 24.01 15.76 0.81
N ASN A 845 25.20 15.27 0.47
CA ASN A 845 25.37 14.47 -0.75
C ASN A 845 24.73 13.10 -0.55
N ALA A 846 23.97 12.68 -1.56
CA ALA A 846 23.28 11.39 -1.53
C ALA A 846 24.23 10.24 -1.87
N GLN A 847 24.21 9.19 -1.06
CA GLN A 847 24.92 7.93 -1.32
C GLN A 847 23.96 6.75 -1.22
N ILE A 848 23.93 5.92 -2.28
CA ILE A 848 23.11 4.72 -2.33
C ILE A 848 23.74 3.64 -1.45
N ALA A 849 22.92 2.96 -0.64
CA ALA A 849 23.33 1.92 0.30
C ALA A 849 22.42 0.67 0.24
N ASP A 850 22.83 -0.38 0.96
CA ASP A 850 22.15 -1.69 1.07
C ASP A 850 22.10 -2.51 -0.23
N PHE A 851 23.27 -3.03 -0.62
CA PHE A 851 23.46 -3.79 -1.86
C PHE A 851 23.17 -5.29 -1.72
N GLY A 852 22.57 -5.71 -0.59
CA GLY A 852 22.29 -7.13 -0.32
C GLY A 852 21.40 -7.79 -1.38
N LEU A 853 20.52 -7.02 -2.03
CA LEU A 853 19.66 -7.50 -3.10
C LEU A 853 20.19 -7.19 -4.50
N ALA A 854 21.25 -6.39 -4.63
CA ALA A 854 21.74 -5.89 -5.90
C ALA A 854 22.30 -7.02 -6.79
N LYS A 855 22.25 -6.81 -8.11
CA LYS A 855 22.59 -7.82 -9.10
C LYS A 855 23.31 -7.22 -10.30
N MET A 856 24.42 -7.85 -10.69
CA MET A 856 25.10 -7.59 -11.97
C MET A 856 24.34 -8.26 -13.12
N LEU A 857 23.93 -7.48 -14.12
CA LEU A 857 23.28 -7.90 -15.36
C LEU A 857 24.30 -8.39 -16.38
N MET A 858 23.93 -9.45 -17.06
CA MET A 858 24.85 -10.31 -17.79
C MET A 858 25.19 -9.72 -19.18
N LYS A 859 24.34 -8.81 -19.68
CA LYS A 859 24.49 -7.95 -20.87
C LYS A 859 23.73 -6.61 -20.69
N GLU A 860 24.21 -5.54 -21.33
CA GLU A 860 23.52 -4.23 -21.34
C GLU A 860 22.15 -4.32 -22.03
N GLY A 861 21.08 -3.88 -21.34
CA GLY A 861 19.71 -3.83 -21.88
C GLY A 861 18.92 -5.16 -21.85
N GLU A 862 19.47 -6.22 -21.25
CA GLU A 862 18.74 -7.47 -20.98
C GLU A 862 18.26 -7.51 -19.52
N SER A 863 17.04 -8.03 -19.30
CA SER A 863 16.55 -8.27 -17.94
C SER A 863 17.30 -9.47 -17.34
N ALA A 864 17.46 -9.60 -16.02
CA ALA A 864 17.84 -10.80 -15.27
C ALA A 864 16.64 -11.23 -14.39
N THR A 865 16.21 -12.48 -14.28
CA THR A 865 15.03 -12.79 -13.43
C THR A 865 15.48 -13.55 -12.19
N MET A 866 14.73 -13.34 -11.12
CA MET A 866 15.09 -13.76 -9.78
C MET A 866 14.10 -14.81 -9.28
N SER A 867 14.61 -15.77 -8.51
CA SER A 867 13.81 -16.83 -7.86
C SER A 867 12.67 -16.31 -6.95
N SER A 868 12.75 -15.04 -6.52
CA SER A 868 11.74 -14.37 -5.71
C SER A 868 11.75 -12.86 -5.97
N VAL A 869 10.58 -12.22 -5.91
CA VAL A 869 10.47 -10.76 -5.86
C VAL A 869 11.03 -10.30 -4.51
N ALA A 870 12.04 -9.43 -4.56
CA ALA A 870 12.66 -8.82 -3.39
C ALA A 870 12.76 -7.31 -3.62
N GLY A 871 12.33 -6.54 -2.63
CA GLY A 871 12.23 -5.08 -2.66
C GLY A 871 11.22 -4.60 -1.61
N SER A 872 11.13 -3.30 -1.39
CA SER A 872 10.24 -2.72 -0.38
C SER A 872 8.88 -2.34 -0.97
N PHE A 873 7.79 -2.72 -0.29
CA PHE A 873 6.43 -2.39 -0.69
C PHE A 873 6.28 -0.87 -0.94
N GLY A 874 5.53 -0.49 -1.98
CA GLY A 874 5.40 0.90 -2.47
C GLY A 874 6.47 1.34 -3.48
N TYR A 875 7.67 0.73 -3.47
CA TYR A 875 8.73 1.00 -4.45
C TYR A 875 8.86 -0.07 -5.53
N ILE A 876 8.28 -1.26 -5.32
CA ILE A 876 8.37 -2.37 -6.27
C ILE A 876 7.62 -2.03 -7.55
N ALA A 877 8.33 -2.05 -8.67
CA ALA A 877 7.74 -1.89 -9.99
C ALA A 877 6.64 -2.95 -10.26
N PRO A 878 5.44 -2.58 -10.75
CA PRO A 878 4.32 -3.52 -10.91
C PRO A 878 4.63 -4.74 -11.78
N GLU A 879 5.43 -4.55 -12.84
CA GLU A 879 5.89 -5.65 -13.68
C GLU A 879 6.87 -6.56 -12.96
N TYR A 880 7.73 -6.05 -12.07
CA TYR A 880 8.67 -6.88 -11.32
C TYR A 880 7.94 -7.72 -10.26
N ALA A 881 6.90 -7.17 -9.64
CA ALA A 881 6.00 -7.94 -8.76
C ALA A 881 5.31 -9.11 -9.49
N ARG A 882 4.92 -8.91 -10.75
CA ARG A 882 4.23 -9.92 -11.58
C ARG A 882 5.17 -10.90 -12.27
N THR A 883 6.31 -10.40 -12.73
CA THR A 883 7.20 -11.11 -13.66
C THR A 883 8.56 -11.42 -13.07
N LYS A 884 8.90 -11.04 -11.83
CA LYS A 884 10.24 -11.29 -11.24
C LYS A 884 11.46 -10.83 -12.08
N ARG A 885 11.24 -10.16 -13.23
CA ARG A 885 12.24 -9.70 -14.20
C ARG A 885 12.87 -8.44 -13.65
N VAL A 886 14.17 -8.46 -13.54
CA VAL A 886 15.01 -7.35 -13.10
C VAL A 886 15.64 -6.73 -14.34
N ASN A 887 15.34 -5.49 -14.61
CA ASN A 887 16.15 -4.67 -15.51
C ASN A 887 16.35 -3.32 -14.85
N GLU A 888 17.13 -2.45 -15.45
CA GLU A 888 17.37 -1.11 -14.93
C GLU A 888 16.08 -0.30 -14.75
N LYS A 889 15.00 -0.62 -15.49
CA LYS A 889 13.71 0.09 -15.41
C LYS A 889 12.95 -0.15 -14.12
N ILE A 890 13.26 -1.20 -13.36
CA ILE A 890 12.63 -1.41 -12.04
C ILE A 890 13.22 -0.43 -11.01
N ASP A 891 14.51 -0.12 -11.11
CA ASP A 891 15.17 0.89 -10.28
C ASP A 891 14.71 2.29 -10.70
N VAL A 892 14.47 2.52 -12.01
CA VAL A 892 13.86 3.78 -12.49
C VAL A 892 12.49 4.00 -11.87
N TYR A 893 11.64 2.96 -11.78
CA TYR A 893 10.34 3.07 -11.11
C TYR A 893 10.49 3.43 -9.64
N SER A 894 11.32 2.66 -8.92
CA SER A 894 11.61 2.91 -7.50
C SER A 894 12.14 4.33 -7.25
N PHE A 895 13.02 4.82 -8.14
CA PHE A 895 13.52 6.19 -8.08
C PHE A 895 12.44 7.22 -8.39
N GLY A 896 11.54 6.93 -9.33
CA GLY A 896 10.36 7.75 -9.62
C GLY A 896 9.47 7.94 -8.40
N VAL A 897 9.29 6.89 -7.58
CA VAL A 897 8.60 6.99 -6.29
C VAL A 897 9.34 7.94 -5.35
N ILE A 898 10.67 7.87 -5.25
CA ILE A 898 11.47 8.82 -4.44
C ILE A 898 11.30 10.27 -4.92
N LEU A 899 11.23 10.52 -6.24
CA LEU A 899 10.95 11.86 -6.77
C LEU A 899 9.58 12.38 -6.34
N LEU A 900 8.57 11.50 -6.30
CA LEU A 900 7.25 11.83 -5.79
C LEU A 900 7.29 12.09 -4.27
N GLU A 901 8.05 11.31 -3.50
CA GLU A 901 8.25 11.58 -2.06
C GLU A 901 8.93 12.93 -1.81
N LEU A 902 9.96 13.28 -2.60
CA LEU A 902 10.68 14.55 -2.48
C LEU A 902 9.79 15.76 -2.80
N THR A 903 8.88 15.61 -3.77
CA THR A 903 8.00 16.70 -4.23
C THR A 903 6.73 16.82 -3.42
N THR A 904 6.21 15.72 -2.84
CA THR A 904 4.91 15.71 -2.11
C THR A 904 5.03 15.49 -0.61
N ARG A 905 6.19 15.02 -0.13
CA ARG A 905 6.44 14.56 1.24
C ARG A 905 5.53 13.42 1.71
N ARG A 906 4.80 12.77 0.81
CA ARG A 906 4.03 11.56 1.12
C ARG A 906 4.96 10.37 1.12
N LYS A 907 4.68 9.35 1.95
CA LYS A 907 5.42 8.08 1.89
C LYS A 907 4.98 7.27 0.67
N ALA A 908 5.86 6.40 0.19
CA ALA A 908 5.57 5.48 -0.90
C ALA A 908 4.27 4.64 -0.72
N ASN A 909 3.86 4.37 0.53
CA ASN A 909 2.68 3.57 0.87
C ASN A 909 1.45 4.41 1.27
N GLU A 910 1.55 5.75 1.20
CA GLU A 910 0.51 6.69 1.61
C GLU A 910 -0.11 7.38 0.38
N GLY A 911 -0.83 6.61 -0.45
CA GLY A 911 -1.69 7.12 -1.54
C GLY A 911 -3.10 7.49 -1.02
N ASP A 912 -4.03 6.55 -1.12
CA ASP A 912 -5.36 6.53 -0.46
C ASP A 912 -5.58 5.15 0.25
N GLU A 913 -6.78 4.85 0.79
CA GLU A 913 -7.05 3.63 1.60
C GLU A 913 -6.65 2.29 0.92
N HIS A 914 -6.36 2.27 -0.40
CA HIS A 914 -6.01 1.06 -1.15
C HIS A 914 -4.89 1.22 -2.23
N THR A 915 -4.19 2.36 -2.36
CA THR A 915 -3.22 2.59 -3.46
C THR A 915 -1.84 3.10 -3.01
N SER A 916 -0.81 2.81 -3.82
CA SER A 916 0.56 3.32 -3.64
C SER A 916 0.69 4.80 -4.03
N LEU A 917 1.76 5.48 -3.60
CA LEU A 917 2.02 6.89 -3.94
C LEU A 917 2.07 7.13 -5.46
N ALA A 918 2.67 6.20 -6.21
CA ALA A 918 2.74 6.27 -7.66
C ALA A 918 1.33 6.20 -8.29
N GLU A 919 0.49 5.26 -7.86
CA GLU A 919 -0.88 5.11 -8.34
C GLU A 919 -1.75 6.32 -7.98
N TRP A 920 -1.60 6.85 -6.77
CA TRP A 920 -2.25 8.08 -6.36
C TRP A 920 -1.84 9.26 -7.26
N ALA A 921 -0.54 9.44 -7.53
CA ALA A 921 -0.05 10.55 -8.34
C ALA A 921 -0.57 10.47 -9.79
N TRP A 922 -0.64 9.27 -10.36
CA TRP A 922 -1.25 9.04 -11.67
C TRP A 922 -2.73 9.38 -11.70
N ARG A 923 -3.52 8.91 -10.71
CA ARG A 923 -4.94 9.25 -10.59
C ARG A 923 -5.15 10.75 -10.39
N TYR A 924 -4.31 11.38 -9.57
CA TYR A 924 -4.38 12.80 -9.29
C TYR A 924 -4.28 13.64 -10.57
N VAL A 925 -3.36 13.28 -11.48
CA VAL A 925 -3.22 13.97 -12.77
C VAL A 925 -4.31 13.57 -13.77
N GLN A 926 -4.79 12.31 -13.76
CA GLN A 926 -5.91 11.88 -14.61
C GLN A 926 -7.25 12.55 -14.26
N GLU A 927 -7.42 12.98 -13.01
CA GLU A 927 -8.58 13.76 -12.56
C GLU A 927 -8.46 15.27 -12.89
N ASP A 928 -7.51 15.66 -13.76
CA ASP A 928 -7.24 17.04 -14.21
C ASP A 928 -6.95 18.03 -13.05
N LYS A 929 -6.39 17.54 -11.94
CA LYS A 929 -5.99 18.39 -10.81
C LYS A 929 -4.63 19.06 -11.06
N PHE A 930 -4.46 20.28 -10.57
CA PHE A 930 -3.20 21.01 -10.72
C PHE A 930 -2.07 20.36 -9.91
N ILE A 931 -0.95 20.03 -10.57
CA ILE A 931 0.25 19.44 -9.94
C ILE A 931 0.74 20.31 -8.78
N ALA A 932 0.65 21.63 -8.93
CA ALA A 932 0.96 22.60 -7.88
C ALA A 932 0.37 22.21 -6.52
N ASP A 933 -0.87 21.74 -6.49
CA ASP A 933 -1.62 21.43 -5.28
C ASP A 933 -1.24 20.07 -4.65
N ALA A 934 -0.47 19.25 -5.38
CA ALA A 934 0.09 18.00 -4.87
C ALA A 934 1.48 18.18 -4.22
N LEU A 935 2.12 19.35 -4.38
CA LEU A 935 3.46 19.62 -3.88
C LEU A 935 3.49 19.83 -2.36
N ASP A 936 4.63 19.54 -1.74
CA ASP A 936 4.88 19.73 -0.31
C ASP A 936 4.85 21.22 0.06
N GLU A 937 3.74 21.64 0.68
CA GLU A 937 3.48 23.02 1.10
C GLU A 937 4.58 23.60 2.00
N GLU A 938 5.33 22.78 2.76
CA GLU A 938 6.41 23.26 3.65
C GLU A 938 7.65 23.75 2.89
N VAL A 939 7.84 23.35 1.64
CA VAL A 939 8.96 23.80 0.78
C VAL A 939 8.48 24.43 -0.53
N LYS A 940 7.15 24.54 -0.72
CA LYS A 940 6.50 25.10 -1.90
C LYS A 940 6.57 26.62 -1.86
N GLU A 941 7.55 27.16 -2.58
CA GLU A 941 7.66 28.59 -2.83
C GLU A 941 7.46 28.89 -4.32
N HIS A 942 6.90 30.07 -4.64
CA HIS A 942 6.70 30.51 -6.03
C HIS A 942 7.97 30.42 -6.88
N TYR A 943 9.14 30.59 -6.25
CA TYR A 943 10.43 30.48 -6.91
C TYR A 943 10.80 29.03 -7.30
N TYR A 944 10.35 28.03 -6.55
CA TYR A 944 10.66 26.61 -6.76
C TYR A 944 9.60 25.86 -7.55
N MET A 945 8.40 26.42 -7.71
CA MET A 945 7.24 25.80 -8.35
C MET A 945 7.53 25.11 -9.68
N ASP A 946 8.21 25.77 -10.61
CA ASP A 946 8.48 25.17 -11.92
C ASP A 946 9.40 23.96 -11.82
N SER A 947 10.43 24.05 -10.98
CA SER A 947 11.36 22.94 -10.73
C SER A 947 10.69 21.80 -9.98
N MET A 948 9.84 22.08 -9.00
CA MET A 948 9.08 21.07 -8.26
C MET A 948 8.06 20.36 -9.16
N CYS A 949 7.30 21.10 -9.96
CA CYS A 949 6.39 20.53 -10.94
C CYS A 949 7.12 19.69 -11.98
N CYS A 950 8.29 20.14 -12.46
CA CYS A 950 9.11 19.36 -13.40
C CYS A 950 9.56 18.03 -12.77
N VAL A 951 10.05 18.04 -11.54
CA VAL A 951 10.47 16.83 -10.82
C VAL A 951 9.27 15.90 -10.54
N PHE A 952 8.09 16.44 -10.23
CA PHE A 952 6.86 15.66 -10.05
C PHE A 952 6.46 14.95 -11.36
N LYS A 953 6.45 15.69 -12.48
CA LYS A 953 6.21 15.12 -13.83
C LYS A 953 7.25 14.06 -14.18
N LEU A 954 8.52 14.27 -13.84
CA LEU A 954 9.58 13.28 -14.02
C LEU A 954 9.34 12.03 -13.17
N GLY A 955 8.83 12.18 -11.95
CA GLY A 955 8.39 11.08 -11.09
C GLY A 955 7.27 10.25 -11.73
N LEU A 956 6.28 10.89 -12.37
CA LEU A 956 5.24 10.19 -13.15
C LEU A 956 5.83 9.42 -14.33
N ASN A 957 6.70 10.05 -15.12
CA ASN A 957 7.36 9.39 -16.26
C ASN A 957 8.19 8.17 -15.82
N CYS A 958 8.88 8.27 -14.70
CA CYS A 958 9.64 7.16 -14.11
C CYS A 958 8.74 6.04 -13.58
N THR A 959 7.54 6.37 -13.08
CA THR A 959 6.57 5.41 -12.53
C THR A 959 5.53 4.92 -13.54
N HIS A 960 5.75 5.15 -14.84
CA HIS A 960 4.82 4.71 -15.88
C HIS A 960 4.59 3.18 -15.82
N ILE A 961 3.35 2.74 -16.05
CA ILE A 961 2.97 1.33 -15.90
C ILE A 961 3.68 0.41 -16.89
N GLN A 962 3.96 0.92 -18.10
CA GLN A 962 4.74 0.24 -19.12
C GLN A 962 6.24 0.55 -18.95
N PRO A 963 7.13 -0.44 -18.71
CA PRO A 963 8.55 -0.20 -18.40
C PRO A 963 9.33 0.48 -19.53
N PHE A 964 8.99 0.18 -20.79
CA PHE A 964 9.67 0.74 -21.96
C PHE A 964 9.39 2.24 -22.17
N MET A 965 8.31 2.76 -21.58
CA MET A 965 7.97 4.19 -21.62
C MET A 965 8.72 4.99 -20.55
N ARG A 966 9.34 4.32 -19.56
CA ARG A 966 10.14 4.98 -18.54
C ARG A 966 11.46 5.45 -19.14
N PRO A 967 11.97 6.64 -18.77
CA PRO A 967 13.30 7.10 -19.20
C PRO A 967 14.42 6.18 -18.65
N SER A 968 15.63 6.29 -19.22
CA SER A 968 16.85 5.73 -18.62
C SER A 968 17.35 6.61 -17.48
N MET A 969 18.14 6.06 -16.55
CA MET A 969 18.69 6.89 -15.45
C MET A 969 19.65 7.98 -15.95
N LYS A 970 20.31 7.79 -17.11
CA LYS A 970 21.05 8.85 -17.81
C LYS A 970 20.15 10.01 -18.24
N GLU A 971 18.96 9.73 -18.77
CA GLU A 971 17.97 10.76 -19.14
C GLU A 971 17.37 11.44 -17.92
N VAL A 972 17.01 10.67 -16.88
CA VAL A 972 16.51 11.20 -15.60
C VAL A 972 17.53 12.14 -14.97
N SER A 973 18.80 11.74 -14.88
CA SER A 973 19.88 12.57 -14.33
C SER A 973 20.07 13.85 -15.14
N LYS A 974 19.97 13.79 -16.47
CA LYS A 974 20.06 14.97 -17.35
C LYS A 974 18.92 15.97 -17.07
N VAL A 975 17.69 15.50 -16.94
CA VAL A 975 16.53 16.37 -16.63
C VAL A 975 16.70 17.02 -15.25
N LEU A 976 17.10 16.25 -14.23
CA LEU A 976 17.34 16.77 -12.88
C LEU A 976 18.46 17.82 -12.85
N LEU A 977 19.56 17.58 -13.58
CA LEU A 977 20.66 18.54 -13.72
C LEU A 977 20.21 19.82 -14.43
N GLN A 978 19.32 19.74 -15.41
CA GLN A 978 18.74 20.92 -16.06
C GLN A 978 17.86 21.71 -15.10
N CYS A 979 17.01 21.06 -14.30
CA CYS A 979 16.25 21.71 -13.24
C CYS A 979 17.17 22.41 -12.22
N TYR A 980 18.27 21.76 -11.84
CA TYR A 980 19.24 22.29 -10.89
C TYR A 980 20.03 23.49 -11.46
N ASN A 981 20.47 23.41 -12.73
CA ASN A 981 21.20 24.49 -13.39
C ASN A 981 20.30 25.69 -13.71
N HIS A 982 19.03 25.48 -14.06
CA HIS A 982 18.07 26.57 -14.25
C HIS A 982 17.79 27.32 -12.94
N PHE A 983 17.80 26.60 -11.81
CA PHE A 983 17.77 27.22 -10.48
C PHE A 983 19.03 28.08 -10.22
N LEU A 984 20.24 27.58 -10.53
CA LEU A 984 21.49 28.32 -10.37
C LEU A 984 21.58 29.57 -11.27
N LEU A 985 21.10 29.50 -12.51
CA LEU A 985 21.11 30.61 -13.47
C LEU A 985 20.04 31.67 -13.15
N GLY A 986 18.87 31.26 -12.64
CA GLY A 986 17.82 32.19 -12.18
C GLY A 986 18.23 33.06 -10.98
N TYR A 987 19.31 32.71 -10.29
CA TYR A 987 19.93 33.52 -9.23
C TYR A 987 20.72 34.72 -9.79
N GLY A 988 21.12 34.68 -11.07
CA GLY A 988 21.88 35.75 -11.74
C GLY A 988 21.02 36.82 -12.43
N GLU A 989 19.81 36.51 -12.87
CA GLU A 989 19.00 37.40 -13.73
C GLU A 989 17.84 38.13 -13.03
N ARG A 990 17.52 37.83 -11.75
CA ARG A 990 16.39 38.45 -11.02
C ARG A 990 16.71 39.79 -10.33
N ILE A 991 17.57 40.62 -10.93
CA ILE A 991 17.65 42.06 -10.60
C ILE A 991 16.56 42.86 -11.34
N ASN A 992 15.94 42.34 -12.40
CA ASN A 992 14.92 43.07 -13.15
C ASN A 992 13.60 42.30 -13.19
N GLY A 993 12.64 42.76 -12.38
CA GLY A 993 11.35 42.11 -12.19
C GLY A 993 10.48 42.09 -13.45
N VAL A 994 10.11 40.88 -13.88
CA VAL A 994 8.88 40.56 -14.61
C VAL A 994 8.48 39.13 -14.23
N SER A 995 7.28 38.93 -13.69
CA SER A 995 6.70 37.60 -13.46
C SER A 995 5.67 37.28 -14.53
N THR A 996 5.90 36.24 -15.32
CA THR A 996 4.89 35.61 -16.17
C THR A 996 4.54 34.24 -15.60
N HIS A 997 3.25 34.00 -15.38
CA HIS A 997 2.68 32.67 -15.16
C HIS A 997 2.90 31.78 -16.39
N ALA A 998 3.56 30.63 -16.22
CA ALA A 998 3.26 29.39 -16.94
C ALA A 998 4.12 28.23 -16.42
N CYS A 999 3.47 27.15 -15.98
CA CYS A 999 4.11 25.86 -15.69
C CYS A 999 4.41 25.10 -17.00
N ASP A 1000 5.09 25.76 -17.94
CA ASP A 1000 5.28 25.30 -19.34
C ASP A 1000 6.58 24.52 -19.57
N ILE A 1001 7.29 24.13 -18.51
CA ILE A 1001 8.34 23.11 -18.65
C ILE A 1001 7.63 21.75 -18.78
N ASP A 1002 7.38 21.37 -20.03
CA ASP A 1002 6.87 20.06 -20.38
C ASP A 1002 8.02 19.04 -20.37
N ALA A 1003 8.05 18.17 -19.37
CA ALA A 1003 9.01 17.06 -19.28
C ALA A 1003 8.94 16.16 -20.54
N TYR A 1004 7.77 16.10 -21.20
CA TYR A 1004 7.57 15.38 -22.46
C TYR A 1004 8.25 16.09 -23.64
N SER A 1005 8.23 17.42 -23.69
CA SER A 1005 8.97 18.21 -24.69
C SER A 1005 10.49 18.08 -24.55
N LEU A 1006 11.00 17.92 -23.32
CA LEU A 1006 12.43 17.71 -23.04
C LEU A 1006 12.90 16.30 -23.46
N LEU A 1007 12.05 15.29 -23.29
CA LEU A 1007 12.30 13.90 -23.70
C LEU A 1007 12.19 13.70 -25.24
N LYS A 1008 11.37 14.50 -25.94
CA LYS A 1008 11.22 14.45 -27.41
C LYS A 1008 12.47 14.79 -28.23
N SER A 1009 13.52 15.35 -27.60
CA SER A 1009 14.79 15.61 -28.29
C SER A 1009 15.62 14.36 -28.60
N SER A 1010 15.16 13.17 -28.17
CA SER A 1010 15.79 11.86 -28.45
C SER A 1010 14.91 11.02 -29.38
N LYS A 1011 15.43 10.70 -30.57
CA LYS A 1011 14.74 10.01 -31.68
C LYS A 1011 14.15 8.64 -31.28
N ARG A 1012 12.82 8.48 -31.42
CA ARG A 1012 12.16 7.48 -32.28
C ARG A 1012 10.63 7.61 -32.23
N GLU A 1013 10.01 7.62 -33.40
CA GLU A 1013 8.62 7.95 -33.67
C GLU A 1013 7.83 6.70 -34.13
N ARG A 1014 6.50 6.78 -33.94
CA ARG A 1014 5.38 6.06 -34.63
C ARG A 1014 5.02 4.64 -34.18
N MET A 1015 3.84 4.50 -33.55
CA MET A 1015 2.66 3.87 -34.18
C MET A 1015 1.38 4.04 -33.33
N LEU A 1016 0.32 4.51 -34.01
CA LEU A 1016 -1.12 4.33 -33.75
C LEU A 1016 -1.86 5.28 -32.79
N GLU A 1017 -2.35 6.38 -33.38
CA GLU A 1017 -3.70 6.91 -33.16
C GLU A 1017 -4.72 6.09 -34.00
N ARG A 1018 -5.98 6.05 -33.52
CA ARG A 1018 -7.21 5.42 -34.03
C ARG A 1018 -7.53 4.01 -33.50
N ASP A 1019 -8.41 3.95 -32.50
CA ASP A 1019 -9.82 3.66 -32.74
C ASP A 1019 -10.69 4.07 -31.53
N ASP A 1020 -11.87 4.62 -31.86
CA ASP A 1020 -12.91 5.13 -30.97
C ASP A 1020 -13.71 4.03 -30.25
N ASP A 1021 -14.41 4.45 -29.19
CA ASP A 1021 -15.63 3.89 -28.62
C ASP A 1021 -15.62 2.44 -28.10
N ASN A 1022 -15.47 2.31 -26.77
CA ASN A 1022 -16.46 1.65 -25.93
C ASN A 1022 -16.19 1.94 -24.45
N GLY A 1023 -17.10 2.68 -23.82
CA GLY A 1023 -17.10 2.89 -22.38
C GLY A 1023 -17.44 1.60 -21.62
N ILE A 1024 -16.55 1.19 -20.72
CA ILE A 1024 -16.91 0.35 -19.57
C ILE A 1024 -16.14 0.88 -18.36
N SER A 1025 -16.91 1.39 -17.40
CA SER A 1025 -16.53 1.67 -16.02
C SER A 1025 -16.06 0.38 -15.34
N LEU A 1026 -14.87 0.40 -14.72
CA LEU A 1026 -14.44 -0.62 -13.76
C LEU A 1026 -13.72 0.07 -12.61
N ALA A 1027 -14.52 0.58 -11.68
CA ALA A 1027 -14.11 0.84 -10.32
C ALA A 1027 -14.36 -0.43 -9.47
N SER A 1028 -13.45 -0.65 -8.52
CA SER A 1028 -13.61 -1.45 -7.29
C SER A 1028 -13.68 -2.99 -7.41
N ILE A 1029 -12.62 -3.61 -6.86
CA ILE A 1029 -12.52 -4.96 -6.28
C ILE A 1029 -12.33 -6.11 -7.29
N VAL A 1030 -11.05 -6.46 -7.51
CA VAL A 1030 -10.48 -7.82 -7.41
C VAL A 1030 -9.07 -7.71 -6.86
#